data_AF-A0A8H8A2T5-F1
#
_entry.id   AF-A0A8H8A2T5-F1
#
_cell.length_a   1.000
_cell.length_b   1.000
_cell.length_c   1.000
_cell.angle_alpha   90.00
_cell.angle_beta   90.00
_cell.angle_gamma   90.00
#
_symmetry.space_group_name_H-M   'P 1'
#
loop_
_entity.id
_entity.type
_entity.pdbx_description
1 polymer ?
#
loop_
_entity_poly.entity_id
_entity_poly.type
_entity_poly.pdbx_seq_one_letter_code
_entity_poly.pdbx_strand_id
1 'polypeptide(L)'
;MKPEGRLNLLRSRENRNYGRSVDHGLVNLLSKRSLSSSVWSIVLDDDTSMYSLMLESSITTEEKCKSFLRDLCWIISKLSEGDFTDVLRKLCDETKRDKYCKGLFTEGDLIKQDLLKKCNGLETELQYYLHMDDDSFLAKKNARMEIEDCENLETLCNVFQRICNHTIADLCCKFKGLCYKRYHKDYEDRMLLKMIDVELIYNERGEYRDCVDSLLDKCHCVISMGPSMVDSCFSVTETCQHYGEGSKVTCEYLNKYLRKFFSGEKLHIIGYDQDVSRNNCSFFGVCSYYLEQCHNQTIKDLCDSIVKECSEKNDPDLQFMSKVDLGDCESVFEGFNLTWFFSGEREDGILSPHKNPYLTPLLIYASSLRASPPSLKERCKNVLKYDCRSHEHIFFNFDAYCKSKCTDECDNMDTEVPKMCTKLNTTFQELDLNSSETVWAVLWNSTANKITMPQCVMLIEECFYLGYVCPGIKDICNNIKALCYTVGTKRSNLNSFWKKLKESSSLDLNVFNFKNELADWSSVDKSIQDTCAKFGATNEILFKWCLRPTSSTPPPPHTSISDLFTRLHRDFSWRYKDLVWTFNYTDGNRTLTECAYYFSECNSLSGIFKDLAHNCTTLQKTCLNSYKPKKSALIKLI
;
A
#
# COMPACT_ATOMS: atom_id res chain seq x y z
N MET A 1 -38.86 -40.32 24.34
CA MET A 1 -39.90 -39.40 23.79
C MET A 1 -39.70 -38.05 24.43
N LYS A 2 -39.74 -36.97 23.63
CA LYS A 2 -39.21 -35.60 23.91
C LYS A 2 -39.26 -35.17 25.40
N PRO A 3 -38.17 -34.52 25.86
CA PRO A 3 -38.19 -33.06 25.87
C PRO A 3 -36.89 -32.36 25.43
N GLU A 4 -37.09 -31.13 25.00
CA GLU A 4 -36.21 -29.94 24.97
C GLU A 4 -34.71 -30.10 25.33
N GLY A 5 -33.84 -29.85 24.35
CA GLY A 5 -32.43 -29.53 24.56
C GLY A 5 -32.14 -28.12 24.05
N ARG A 6 -32.41 -27.11 24.88
CA ARG A 6 -31.94 -25.73 24.66
C ARG A 6 -30.42 -25.72 24.81
N LEU A 7 -29.70 -25.38 23.75
CA LEU A 7 -28.30 -24.99 23.80
C LEU A 7 -28.19 -23.72 24.66
N ASN A 8 -27.75 -23.90 25.92
CA ASN A 8 -27.36 -22.82 26.82
C ASN A 8 -26.07 -22.17 26.27
N LEU A 9 -26.23 -21.19 25.38
CA LEU A 9 -25.24 -20.16 25.14
C LEU A 9 -25.42 -19.06 26.20
N LEU A 10 -24.29 -18.59 26.75
CA LEU A 10 -24.15 -17.49 27.73
C LEU A 10 -24.32 -17.86 29.22
N ARG A 11 -23.28 -18.45 29.81
CA ARG A 11 -22.84 -18.14 31.19
C ARG A 11 -21.39 -18.61 31.42
N SER A 12 -20.45 -17.68 31.30
CA SER A 12 -19.15 -17.74 31.96
C SER A 12 -18.65 -16.30 32.16
N ARG A 13 -19.25 -15.64 33.17
CA ARG A 13 -18.59 -14.60 33.96
C ARG A 13 -18.12 -15.32 35.21
N GLU A 14 -16.80 -15.48 35.38
CA GLU A 14 -16.06 -15.19 36.61
C GLU A 14 -14.60 -15.64 36.53
N ASN A 15 -13.72 -14.65 36.70
CA ASN A 15 -12.45 -14.69 37.44
C ASN A 15 -11.47 -15.85 37.20
N ARG A 16 -10.45 -15.56 36.38
CA ARG A 16 -9.07 -15.93 36.71
C ARG A 16 -8.17 -14.70 36.58
N ASN A 17 -7.75 -14.19 37.73
CA ASN A 17 -6.63 -13.28 37.91
C ASN A 17 -5.36 -13.90 37.31
N TYR A 18 -4.80 -13.28 36.27
CA TYR A 18 -3.37 -13.33 35.95
C TYR A 18 -2.99 -12.05 35.19
N GLY A 19 -1.99 -11.33 35.74
CA GLY A 19 -1.11 -10.38 35.06
C GLY A 19 -1.75 -9.10 34.50
N ARG A 20 -1.36 -7.94 35.05
CA ARG A 20 -1.74 -6.60 34.55
C ARG A 20 -1.68 -6.52 33.02
N SER A 21 -2.86 -6.38 32.44
CA SER A 21 -3.16 -6.14 31.04
C SER A 21 -2.47 -4.88 30.53
N VAL A 22 -1.72 -4.99 29.45
CA VAL A 22 -1.68 -3.92 28.45
C VAL A 22 -3.09 -3.84 27.88
N ASP A 23 -3.69 -2.66 27.99
CA ASP A 23 -5.10 -2.41 27.75
C ASP A 23 -5.48 -2.74 26.29
N HIS A 24 -6.39 -3.69 26.10
CA HIS A 24 -6.98 -4.06 24.80
C HIS A 24 -7.76 -2.88 24.14
N GLY A 25 -7.90 -1.75 24.82
CA GLY A 25 -8.57 -0.55 24.31
C GLY A 25 -7.86 0.19 23.18
N LEU A 26 -6.52 0.10 23.05
CA LEU A 26 -5.76 0.91 22.08
C LEU A 26 -5.74 0.37 20.65
N VAL A 27 -5.96 -0.93 20.46
CA VAL A 27 -6.04 -1.55 19.13
C VAL A 27 -7.32 -1.10 18.37
N ASN A 28 -8.32 -0.58 19.09
CA ASN A 28 -9.64 -0.25 18.54
C ASN A 28 -9.77 1.15 17.91
N LEU A 29 -8.72 1.99 17.93
CA LEU A 29 -8.85 3.43 17.56
C LEU A 29 -8.12 3.85 16.28
N LEU A 30 -7.46 2.92 15.63
CA LEU A 30 -6.84 3.08 14.31
C LEU A 30 -7.78 2.43 13.30
N SER A 31 -7.74 2.80 12.02
CA SER A 31 -8.58 2.07 11.05
C SER A 31 -8.28 0.59 11.27
N LYS A 32 -9.31 -0.21 11.56
CA LYS A 32 -9.13 -1.62 11.94
C LYS A 32 -8.37 -2.42 10.87
N ARG A 33 -8.13 -1.82 9.69
CA ARG A 33 -7.37 -2.38 8.57
C ARG A 33 -5.90 -2.02 8.48
N SER A 34 -5.42 -0.89 9.01
CA SER A 34 -4.13 -0.38 8.54
C SER A 34 -2.95 -0.41 9.51
N LEU A 35 -3.12 -0.71 10.80
CA LEU A 35 -2.03 -0.38 11.76
C LEU A 35 -1.78 -1.34 12.91
N SER A 36 -2.18 -2.62 12.84
CA SER A 36 -1.59 -3.61 13.74
C SER A 36 -1.56 -4.98 13.07
N SER A 37 -0.40 -5.30 12.49
CA SER A 37 0.00 -6.68 12.32
C SER A 37 -0.29 -7.45 13.61
N SER A 38 -0.82 -8.67 13.49
CA SER A 38 -0.99 -9.58 14.62
C SER A 38 0.32 -9.69 15.41
N VAL A 39 1.46 -9.73 14.72
CA VAL A 39 2.82 -9.94 15.26
C VAL A 39 3.34 -8.75 16.06
N TRP A 40 2.81 -7.55 15.88
CA TRP A 40 3.29 -6.36 16.60
C TRP A 40 3.20 -6.51 18.12
N SER A 41 2.18 -7.21 18.62
CA SER A 41 2.03 -7.50 20.06
C SER A 41 3.21 -8.30 20.64
N ILE A 42 3.66 -9.33 19.92
CA ILE A 42 4.82 -10.13 20.32
C ILE A 42 6.12 -9.33 20.18
N VAL A 43 6.23 -8.49 19.15
CA VAL A 43 7.40 -7.61 19.00
C VAL A 43 7.52 -6.67 20.20
N LEU A 44 6.43 -6.05 20.66
CA LEU A 44 6.41 -5.15 21.82
C LEU A 44 6.85 -5.84 23.13
N ASP A 45 6.50 -7.12 23.29
CA ASP A 45 6.81 -7.90 24.49
C ASP A 45 8.20 -8.57 24.44
N ASP A 46 8.89 -8.50 23.31
CA ASP A 46 10.19 -9.12 23.08
C ASP A 46 11.33 -8.09 23.04
N ASP A 47 12.15 -8.07 24.11
CA ASP A 47 13.28 -7.14 24.25
C ASP A 47 14.21 -7.18 23.01
N THR A 48 14.54 -8.36 22.49
CA THR A 48 15.44 -8.50 21.32
C THR A 48 14.88 -7.79 20.08
N SER A 49 13.59 -7.95 19.81
CA SER A 49 12.88 -7.37 18.67
C SER A 49 12.78 -5.86 18.82
N MET A 50 12.43 -5.37 20.02
CA MET A 50 12.36 -3.94 20.29
C MET A 50 13.73 -3.25 20.15
N TYR A 51 14.80 -3.85 20.68
CA TYR A 51 16.14 -3.31 20.47
C TYR A 51 16.55 -3.35 18.99
N SER A 52 16.21 -4.43 18.27
CA SER A 52 16.47 -4.54 16.83
C SER A 52 15.78 -3.44 16.02
N LEU A 53 14.53 -3.12 16.37
CA LEU A 53 13.77 -2.03 15.74
C LEU A 53 14.40 -0.66 15.98
N MET A 54 14.97 -0.44 17.18
CA MET A 54 15.60 0.83 17.57
C MET A 54 16.98 1.04 16.94
N LEU A 55 17.74 -0.03 16.71
CA LEU A 55 19.10 0.06 16.21
C LEU A 55 19.18 0.43 14.73
N GLU A 56 20.22 1.19 14.38
CA GLU A 56 20.54 1.55 13.01
C GLU A 56 21.68 0.68 12.46
N SER A 57 21.72 0.50 11.14
CA SER A 57 22.79 -0.24 10.45
C SER A 57 24.19 0.37 10.64
N SER A 58 24.28 1.64 11.04
CA SER A 58 25.53 2.33 11.37
C SER A 58 26.14 1.88 12.71
N ILE A 59 25.38 1.18 13.54
CA ILE A 59 25.80 0.70 14.86
C ILE A 59 26.45 -0.67 14.71
N THR A 60 27.77 -0.67 14.59
CA THR A 60 28.57 -1.88 14.27
C THR A 60 29.42 -2.39 15.43
N THR A 61 29.33 -1.77 16.61
CA THR A 61 30.19 -2.08 17.77
C THR A 61 29.42 -1.96 19.07
N GLU A 62 29.85 -2.68 20.11
CA GLU A 62 29.27 -2.63 21.46
C GLU A 62 29.19 -1.20 22.01
N GLU A 63 30.27 -0.42 21.92
CA GLU A 63 30.34 0.93 22.47
C GLU A 63 29.35 1.89 21.79
N LYS A 64 29.26 1.82 20.45
CA LYS A 64 28.25 2.57 19.68
C LYS A 64 26.84 2.18 20.07
N CYS A 65 26.57 0.89 20.29
CA CYS A 65 25.26 0.41 20.74
C CYS A 65 24.91 0.98 22.11
N LYS A 66 25.83 0.89 23.08
CA LYS A 66 25.63 1.43 24.42
C LYS A 66 25.41 2.93 24.41
N SER A 67 26.23 3.68 23.66
CA SER A 67 26.08 5.13 23.53
C SER A 67 24.72 5.48 22.95
N PHE A 68 24.34 4.82 21.85
CA PHE A 68 23.07 5.08 21.18
C PHE A 68 21.86 4.83 22.08
N LEU A 69 21.81 3.66 22.75
CA LEU A 69 20.71 3.35 23.66
C LEU A 69 20.73 4.22 24.92
N ARG A 70 21.90 4.69 25.37
CA ARG A 70 22.01 5.66 26.46
C ARG A 70 21.38 7.00 26.09
N ASP A 71 21.75 7.51 24.92
CA ASP A 71 21.24 8.78 24.40
C ASP A 71 19.73 8.71 24.17
N LEU A 72 19.24 7.60 23.60
CA LEU A 72 17.82 7.35 23.39
C LEU A 72 17.03 7.39 24.70
N CYS A 73 17.53 6.76 25.75
CA CYS A 73 16.84 6.70 27.03
C CYS A 73 16.85 8.04 27.79
N TRP A 74 17.86 8.87 27.59
CA TRP A 74 17.86 10.22 28.15
C TRP A 74 16.71 11.06 27.57
N ILE A 75 16.35 10.85 26.30
CA ILE A 75 15.24 11.55 25.63
C ILE A 75 13.88 11.18 26.24
N ILE A 76 13.70 9.96 26.76
CA ILE A 76 12.43 9.53 27.38
C ILE A 76 12.03 10.41 28.56
N SER A 77 13.00 10.90 29.33
CA SER A 77 12.74 11.82 30.45
C SER A 77 12.07 13.13 30.03
N LYS A 78 12.06 13.44 28.73
CA LYS A 78 11.47 14.63 28.14
C LYS A 78 10.13 14.38 27.44
N LEU A 79 9.70 13.12 27.36
CA LEU A 79 8.42 12.77 26.75
C LEU A 79 7.31 12.78 27.79
N SER A 80 6.11 13.16 27.36
CA SER A 80 4.90 13.02 28.16
C SER A 80 4.56 11.56 28.44
N GLU A 81 3.84 11.27 29.52
CA GLU A 81 3.46 9.91 29.86
C GLU A 81 2.44 9.33 28.87
N GLY A 82 2.60 8.04 28.54
CA GLY A 82 1.75 7.28 27.65
C GLY A 82 2.37 5.96 27.23
N ASP A 83 1.64 5.14 26.48
CA ASP A 83 2.02 3.76 26.14
C ASP A 83 3.40 3.66 25.49
N PHE A 84 3.72 4.58 24.58
CA PHE A 84 5.03 4.62 23.93
C PHE A 84 6.15 4.83 24.94
N THR A 85 5.98 5.77 25.86
CA THR A 85 6.98 6.02 26.91
C THR A 85 7.07 4.88 27.92
N ASP A 86 5.97 4.18 28.19
CA ASP A 86 5.96 3.03 29.08
C ASP A 86 6.74 1.85 28.49
N VAL A 87 6.56 1.59 27.18
CA VAL A 87 7.37 0.61 26.43
C VAL A 87 8.84 1.00 26.47
N LEU A 88 9.17 2.25 26.13
CA LEU A 88 10.57 2.71 26.13
C LEU A 88 11.21 2.67 27.52
N ARG A 89 10.48 3.03 28.58
CA ARG A 89 10.98 2.99 29.97
C ARG A 89 11.42 1.58 30.37
N LYS A 90 10.68 0.55 29.96
CA LYS A 90 11.05 -0.87 30.20
C LYS A 90 12.36 -1.26 29.50
N LEU A 91 12.65 -0.65 28.35
CA LEU A 91 13.85 -0.89 27.55
C LEU A 91 15.05 -0.04 28.01
N CYS A 92 14.85 0.89 28.96
CA CYS A 92 15.88 1.83 29.40
C CYS A 92 16.57 1.49 30.71
N ASP A 93 16.28 0.31 31.26
CA ASP A 93 17.07 -0.26 32.32
C ASP A 93 18.55 -0.43 31.88
N GLU A 94 19.48 0.13 32.67
CA GLU A 94 20.90 0.12 32.33
C GLU A 94 21.47 -1.29 32.22
N THR A 95 21.06 -2.20 33.10
CA THR A 95 21.52 -3.59 33.07
C THR A 95 20.99 -4.32 31.84
N LYS A 96 19.74 -4.08 31.42
CA LYS A 96 19.18 -4.66 30.19
C LYS A 96 19.90 -4.18 28.94
N ARG A 97 20.14 -2.86 28.79
CA ARG A 97 20.81 -2.30 27.61
C ARG A 97 22.24 -2.79 27.47
N ASP A 98 22.99 -2.78 28.58
CA ASP A 98 24.37 -3.25 28.57
C ASP A 98 24.45 -4.73 28.26
N LYS A 99 23.56 -5.54 28.86
CA LYS A 99 23.42 -6.97 28.55
C LYS A 99 23.07 -7.18 27.07
N TYR A 100 22.18 -6.37 26.50
CA TYR A 100 21.83 -6.45 25.09
C TYR A 100 23.01 -6.16 24.17
N CYS A 101 23.67 -5.00 24.33
CA CYS A 101 24.80 -4.64 23.48
C CYS A 101 25.97 -5.63 23.61
N LYS A 102 26.28 -6.09 24.83
CA LYS A 102 27.29 -7.14 25.04
C LYS A 102 26.88 -8.46 24.38
N GLY A 103 25.66 -8.90 24.63
CA GLY A 103 25.13 -10.15 24.06
C GLY A 103 25.08 -10.14 22.53
N LEU A 104 24.88 -8.96 21.92
CA LEU A 104 24.86 -8.79 20.46
C LEU A 104 26.27 -8.82 19.84
N PHE A 105 27.25 -8.13 20.44
CA PHE A 105 28.56 -7.89 19.80
C PHE A 105 29.75 -8.69 20.37
N THR A 106 29.76 -9.02 21.66
CA THR A 106 30.97 -9.45 22.39
C THR A 106 30.80 -10.78 23.09
N GLU A 107 29.75 -10.92 23.88
CA GLU A 107 29.50 -12.11 24.71
C GLU A 107 28.77 -13.21 23.94
N GLY A 108 28.14 -12.91 22.79
CA GLY A 108 27.75 -13.90 21.76
C GLY A 108 26.75 -15.00 22.17
N ASP A 109 26.23 -14.97 23.39
CA ASP A 109 25.42 -16.04 23.96
C ASP A 109 23.95 -16.01 23.46
N LEU A 110 23.02 -15.74 24.36
CA LEU A 110 21.59 -15.94 24.13
C LEU A 110 20.97 -14.92 23.16
N ILE A 111 21.41 -13.66 23.22
CA ILE A 111 20.78 -12.57 22.44
C ILE A 111 21.14 -12.67 20.97
N LYS A 112 22.41 -12.96 20.66
CA LYS A 112 22.84 -13.19 19.28
C LYS A 112 22.19 -14.44 18.69
N GLN A 113 22.07 -15.52 19.47
CA GLN A 113 21.40 -16.74 19.02
C GLN A 113 19.89 -16.52 18.79
N ASP A 114 19.22 -15.79 19.69
CA ASP A 114 17.81 -15.44 19.55
C ASP A 114 17.57 -14.53 18.33
N LEU A 115 18.42 -13.51 18.13
CA LEU A 115 18.38 -12.69 16.92
C LEU A 115 18.59 -13.53 15.66
N LEU A 116 19.59 -14.42 15.64
CA LEU A 116 19.83 -15.31 14.50
C LEU A 116 18.64 -16.25 14.24
N LYS A 117 18.01 -16.78 15.29
CA LYS A 117 16.80 -17.60 15.17
C LYS A 117 15.67 -16.82 14.50
N LYS A 118 15.45 -15.55 14.91
CA LYS A 118 14.44 -14.65 14.33
C LYS A 118 14.77 -14.23 12.90
N CYS A 119 16.02 -13.86 12.61
CA CYS A 119 16.49 -13.56 11.27
C CYS A 119 16.28 -14.77 10.34
N ASN A 120 16.72 -15.96 10.74
CA ASN A 120 16.58 -17.18 9.94
C ASN A 120 15.11 -17.59 9.76
N GLY A 121 14.27 -17.36 10.77
CA GLY A 121 12.82 -17.58 10.67
C GLY A 121 12.20 -16.66 9.62
N LEU A 122 12.49 -15.36 9.68
CA LEU A 122 12.05 -14.39 8.68
C LEU A 122 12.58 -14.74 7.28
N GLU A 123 13.87 -15.05 7.14
CA GLU A 123 14.46 -15.46 5.86
C GLU A 123 13.74 -16.68 5.27
N THR A 124 13.44 -17.68 6.09
CA THR A 124 12.72 -18.90 5.67
C THR A 124 11.33 -18.58 5.13
N GLU A 125 10.56 -17.76 5.84
CA GLU A 125 9.22 -17.33 5.42
C GLU A 125 9.26 -16.49 4.14
N LEU A 126 10.18 -15.52 4.04
CA LEU A 126 10.32 -14.68 2.85
C LEU A 126 10.72 -15.53 1.62
N GLN A 127 11.66 -16.46 1.79
CA GLN A 127 12.04 -17.39 0.73
C GLN A 127 10.87 -18.27 0.30
N TYR A 128 10.06 -18.77 1.24
CA TYR A 128 8.88 -19.57 0.92
C TYR A 128 7.94 -18.83 -0.05
N TYR A 129 7.62 -17.56 0.22
CA TYR A 129 6.78 -16.76 -0.67
C TYR A 129 7.45 -16.40 -2.00
N LEU A 130 8.75 -16.10 -1.99
CA LEU A 130 9.47 -15.73 -3.21
C LEU A 130 9.66 -16.90 -4.19
N HIS A 131 9.86 -18.12 -3.69
CA HIS A 131 9.92 -19.31 -4.55
C HIS A 131 8.56 -19.66 -5.17
N MET A 132 7.45 -19.14 -4.64
CA MET A 132 6.12 -19.34 -5.20
C MET A 132 5.77 -18.36 -6.33
N ASP A 133 6.45 -17.22 -6.46
CA ASP A 133 6.18 -16.23 -7.54
C ASP A 133 6.80 -16.62 -8.89
N ASP A 134 7.74 -17.57 -8.93
CA ASP A 134 8.47 -17.99 -10.14
C ASP A 134 7.73 -19.03 -11.01
N ASP A 135 6.62 -19.62 -10.54
CA ASP A 135 5.87 -20.63 -11.30
C ASP A 135 4.71 -20.02 -12.10
N SER A 136 4.93 -19.91 -13.41
CA SER A 136 3.92 -19.58 -14.42
C SER A 136 2.80 -20.62 -14.48
N PHE A 137 1.55 -20.13 -14.57
CA PHE A 137 0.30 -20.83 -14.91
C PHE A 137 -0.48 -21.57 -13.78
N LEU A 138 -1.62 -20.94 -13.44
CA LEU A 138 -2.95 -21.51 -13.17
C LEU A 138 -3.04 -22.78 -12.30
N ALA A 139 -3.60 -22.59 -11.10
CA ALA A 139 -4.36 -23.58 -10.33
C ALA A 139 -3.60 -24.68 -9.54
N LYS A 140 -2.26 -24.63 -9.37
CA LYS A 140 -1.56 -25.64 -8.54
C LYS A 140 -0.60 -25.06 -7.48
N LYS A 141 -1.19 -24.67 -6.34
CA LYS A 141 -0.95 -25.23 -4.99
C LYS A 141 -1.20 -24.15 -3.92
N ASN A 142 -2.40 -24.17 -3.32
CA ASN A 142 -2.73 -24.04 -1.88
C ASN A 142 -1.93 -23.12 -0.92
N ALA A 143 -1.14 -22.17 -1.40
CA ALA A 143 -0.52 -21.12 -0.59
C ALA A 143 -0.57 -19.81 -1.38
N ARG A 144 -1.79 -19.29 -1.55
CA ARG A 144 -1.99 -17.89 -1.90
C ARG A 144 -1.48 -17.07 -0.70
N MET A 145 -0.59 -16.11 -0.96
CA MET A 145 -0.18 -15.11 0.02
C MET A 145 -1.40 -14.25 0.34
N GLU A 146 -1.71 -14.04 1.61
CA GLU A 146 -2.86 -13.27 2.05
C GLU A 146 -2.44 -11.94 2.67
N ILE A 147 -3.40 -11.02 2.84
CA ILE A 147 -3.14 -9.67 3.40
C ILE A 147 -2.48 -9.77 4.78
N GLU A 148 -2.92 -10.70 5.64
CA GLU A 148 -2.30 -10.93 6.95
C GLU A 148 -0.80 -11.32 6.84
N ASP A 149 -0.41 -12.04 5.79
CA ASP A 149 0.99 -12.42 5.57
C ASP A 149 1.83 -11.18 5.24
N CYS A 150 1.31 -10.27 4.40
CA CYS A 150 1.93 -8.98 4.11
C CYS A 150 2.07 -8.14 5.38
N GLU A 151 1.00 -7.94 6.14
CA GLU A 151 1.03 -7.16 7.38
C GLU A 151 2.09 -7.68 8.36
N ASN A 152 2.14 -9.01 8.56
CA ASN A 152 3.02 -9.64 9.54
C ASN A 152 4.49 -9.66 9.10
N LEU A 153 4.78 -10.08 7.87
CA LEU A 153 6.15 -10.17 7.39
C LEU A 153 6.73 -8.79 7.11
N GLU A 154 5.93 -7.80 6.71
CA GLU A 154 6.41 -6.43 6.58
C GLU A 154 6.76 -5.80 7.93
N THR A 155 5.96 -6.07 8.97
CA THR A 155 6.28 -5.65 10.33
C THR A 155 7.63 -6.24 10.75
N LEU A 156 7.84 -7.54 10.53
CA LEU A 156 9.11 -8.21 10.86
C LEU A 156 10.27 -7.69 10.01
N CYS A 157 10.06 -7.43 8.71
CA CYS A 157 11.05 -6.77 7.86
C CYS A 157 11.42 -5.40 8.41
N ASN A 158 10.45 -4.57 8.78
CA ASN A 158 10.68 -3.26 9.36
C ASN A 158 11.45 -3.37 10.70
N VAL A 159 11.27 -4.43 11.49
CA VAL A 159 12.03 -4.69 12.73
C VAL A 159 13.46 -5.14 12.44
N PHE A 160 13.67 -6.10 11.55
CA PHE A 160 14.91 -6.88 11.47
C PHE A 160 15.83 -6.54 10.30
N GLN A 161 15.33 -5.95 9.21
CA GLN A 161 16.09 -5.76 7.96
C GLN A 161 17.40 -4.96 8.13
N ARG A 162 17.54 -4.18 9.19
CA ARG A 162 18.73 -3.34 9.46
C ARG A 162 19.82 -4.01 10.28
N ILE A 163 19.46 -5.06 11.01
CA ILE A 163 20.34 -5.73 11.95
C ILE A 163 20.71 -7.14 11.50
N CYS A 164 19.85 -7.78 10.71
CA CYS A 164 20.17 -9.03 10.04
C CYS A 164 21.11 -8.80 8.83
N ASN A 165 21.59 -9.88 8.22
CA ASN A 165 22.48 -9.83 7.07
C ASN A 165 21.85 -9.12 5.84
N HIS A 166 22.67 -8.69 4.88
CA HIS A 166 22.20 -8.00 3.66
C HIS A 166 21.19 -8.81 2.85
N THR A 167 21.25 -10.15 2.91
CA THR A 167 20.29 -11.04 2.23
C THR A 167 18.86 -10.78 2.68
N ILE A 168 18.61 -10.52 3.97
CA ILE A 168 17.26 -10.23 4.46
C ILE A 168 16.74 -8.90 3.91
N ALA A 169 17.60 -7.87 3.76
CA ALA A 169 17.18 -6.59 3.18
C ALA A 169 16.72 -6.75 1.71
N ASP A 170 17.41 -7.57 0.93
CA ASP A 170 17.02 -7.92 -0.44
C ASP A 170 15.70 -8.70 -0.48
N LEU A 171 15.56 -9.73 0.37
CA LEU A 171 14.35 -10.55 0.45
C LEU A 171 13.14 -9.73 0.86
N CYS A 172 13.28 -8.86 1.87
CA CYS A 172 12.23 -7.93 2.28
C CYS A 172 11.83 -6.98 1.14
N CYS A 173 12.79 -6.51 0.33
CA CYS A 173 12.49 -5.60 -0.79
C CYS A 173 11.64 -6.31 -1.84
N LYS A 174 12.05 -7.52 -2.22
CA LYS A 174 11.30 -8.35 -3.18
C LYS A 174 9.92 -8.70 -2.63
N PHE A 175 9.82 -9.06 -1.35
CA PHE A 175 8.55 -9.38 -0.70
C PHE A 175 7.58 -8.20 -0.68
N LYS A 176 8.04 -6.97 -0.43
CA LYS A 176 7.20 -5.77 -0.59
C LYS A 176 6.71 -5.58 -2.02
N GLY A 177 7.54 -5.90 -3.01
CA GLY A 177 7.11 -5.96 -4.41
C GLY A 177 5.97 -6.97 -4.64
N LEU A 178 6.00 -8.11 -3.95
CA LEU A 178 4.90 -9.09 -3.96
C LEU A 178 3.65 -8.53 -3.27
N CYS A 179 3.79 -7.92 -2.10
CA CYS A 179 2.65 -7.33 -1.39
C CYS A 179 1.98 -6.23 -2.19
N TYR A 180 2.74 -5.35 -2.84
CA TYR A 180 2.22 -4.38 -3.79
C TYR A 180 1.37 -5.04 -4.89
N LYS A 181 1.90 -6.08 -5.56
CA LYS A 181 1.14 -6.82 -6.58
C LYS A 181 -0.13 -7.44 -5.99
N ARG A 182 -0.04 -8.00 -4.79
CA ARG A 182 -1.14 -8.68 -4.09
C ARG A 182 -2.28 -7.72 -3.78
N TYR A 183 -1.99 -6.59 -3.14
CA TYR A 183 -2.98 -5.57 -2.85
C TYR A 183 -3.64 -5.08 -4.15
N HIS A 184 -2.87 -4.65 -5.15
CA HIS A 184 -3.43 -4.21 -6.44
C HIS A 184 -4.33 -5.27 -7.06
N LYS A 185 -3.92 -6.54 -7.05
CA LYS A 185 -4.74 -7.64 -7.59
C LYS A 185 -6.03 -7.85 -6.80
N ASP A 186 -6.03 -7.70 -5.48
CA ASP A 186 -7.25 -7.79 -4.66
C ASP A 186 -8.24 -6.64 -4.91
N TYR A 187 -7.76 -5.42 -5.14
CA TYR A 187 -8.63 -4.31 -5.55
C TYR A 187 -9.13 -4.48 -6.98
N GLU A 188 -8.26 -4.92 -7.88
CA GLU A 188 -8.60 -5.23 -9.27
C GLU A 188 -9.69 -6.28 -9.36
N ASP A 189 -9.47 -7.43 -8.71
CA ASP A 189 -10.42 -8.54 -8.76
C ASP A 189 -11.78 -8.14 -8.19
N ARG A 190 -11.82 -7.42 -7.07
CA ARG A 190 -13.09 -6.93 -6.49
C ARG A 190 -13.87 -6.03 -7.45
N MET A 191 -13.16 -5.18 -8.20
CA MET A 191 -13.78 -4.30 -9.18
C MET A 191 -14.30 -5.10 -10.38
N LEU A 192 -13.45 -5.96 -10.97
CA LEU A 192 -13.80 -6.75 -12.15
C LEU A 192 -14.97 -7.70 -11.88
N LEU A 193 -14.99 -8.35 -10.72
CA LEU A 193 -16.08 -9.25 -10.35
C LEU A 193 -17.43 -8.53 -10.20
N LYS A 194 -17.42 -7.30 -9.70
CA LYS A 194 -18.63 -6.46 -9.67
C LYS A 194 -19.08 -6.06 -11.07
N MET A 195 -18.15 -5.86 -11.99
CA MET A 195 -18.47 -5.49 -13.37
C MET A 195 -18.98 -6.64 -14.21
N ILE A 196 -18.44 -7.84 -14.03
CA ILE A 196 -18.76 -9.01 -14.85
C ILE A 196 -20.18 -9.54 -14.55
N ASP A 197 -20.79 -9.20 -13.41
CA ASP A 197 -22.00 -9.84 -12.86
C ASP A 197 -21.82 -11.35 -12.72
N VAL A 198 -21.58 -11.79 -11.48
CA VAL A 198 -21.16 -13.15 -11.14
C VAL A 198 -22.20 -14.19 -11.58
N GLU A 199 -23.48 -13.83 -11.72
CA GLU A 199 -24.51 -14.73 -12.26
C GLU A 199 -24.23 -15.15 -13.71
N LEU A 200 -23.55 -14.31 -14.51
CA LEU A 200 -23.12 -14.63 -15.88
C LEU A 200 -22.01 -15.68 -15.92
N ILE A 201 -21.25 -15.84 -14.83
CA ILE A 201 -20.13 -16.78 -14.71
C ILE A 201 -20.62 -18.20 -14.35
N TYR A 202 -21.72 -18.32 -13.59
CA TYR A 202 -22.17 -19.60 -13.01
C TYR A 202 -23.17 -20.40 -13.86
N ASN A 203 -23.74 -19.82 -14.91
CA ASN A 203 -24.67 -20.55 -15.76
C ASN A 203 -23.93 -21.60 -16.60
N GLU A 204 -24.12 -22.89 -16.29
CA GLU A 204 -23.57 -24.06 -17.01
C GLU A 204 -23.90 -24.09 -18.52
N ARG A 205 -24.77 -23.19 -18.99
CA ARG A 205 -25.13 -23.00 -20.41
C ARG A 205 -24.35 -21.89 -21.13
N GLY A 206 -23.35 -21.31 -20.48
CA GLY A 206 -22.26 -20.59 -21.13
C GLY A 206 -22.71 -19.53 -22.11
N GLU A 207 -22.84 -18.31 -21.62
CA GLU A 207 -22.63 -17.17 -22.51
C GLU A 207 -21.35 -16.47 -22.04
N TYR A 208 -20.23 -17.18 -22.22
CA TYR A 208 -18.87 -16.61 -22.16
C TYR A 208 -18.78 -15.27 -22.93
N ARG A 209 -19.58 -15.17 -23.99
CA ARG A 209 -19.80 -13.96 -24.76
C ARG A 209 -20.42 -12.82 -23.95
N ASP A 210 -21.38 -13.10 -23.07
CA ASP A 210 -22.03 -12.09 -22.22
C ASP A 210 -21.05 -11.50 -21.21
N CYS A 211 -20.13 -12.31 -20.66
CA CYS A 211 -19.04 -11.78 -19.82
C CYS A 211 -18.16 -10.81 -20.62
N VAL A 212 -17.76 -11.21 -21.83
CA VAL A 212 -16.91 -10.41 -22.69
C VAL A 212 -17.61 -9.11 -23.08
N ASP A 213 -18.85 -9.19 -23.58
CA ASP A 213 -19.63 -8.03 -24.01
C ASP A 213 -19.93 -7.08 -22.83
N SER A 214 -20.27 -7.62 -21.66
CA SER A 214 -20.49 -6.85 -20.41
C SER A 214 -19.22 -6.12 -19.95
N LEU A 215 -18.08 -6.80 -19.96
CA LEU A 215 -16.82 -6.20 -19.50
C LEU A 215 -16.30 -5.16 -20.50
N LEU A 216 -16.37 -5.43 -21.81
CA LEU A 216 -15.96 -4.48 -22.86
C LEU A 216 -16.72 -3.15 -22.76
N ASP A 217 -18.04 -3.20 -22.55
CA ASP A 217 -18.88 -1.99 -22.42
C ASP A 217 -18.47 -1.14 -21.21
N LYS A 218 -18.02 -1.77 -20.12
CA LYS A 218 -17.68 -1.11 -18.85
C LYS A 218 -16.22 -0.67 -18.76
N CYS A 219 -15.33 -1.24 -19.57
CA CYS A 219 -13.89 -1.05 -19.46
C CYS A 219 -13.44 0.42 -19.56
N HIS A 220 -14.11 1.23 -20.38
CA HIS A 220 -13.81 2.66 -20.51
C HIS A 220 -13.92 3.44 -19.18
N CYS A 221 -14.63 2.90 -18.19
CA CYS A 221 -14.79 3.49 -16.85
C CYS A 221 -13.64 3.17 -15.88
N VAL A 222 -12.86 2.11 -16.13
CA VAL A 222 -11.86 1.59 -15.16
C VAL A 222 -10.43 1.64 -15.64
N ILE A 223 -10.16 1.85 -16.92
CA ILE A 223 -8.79 1.94 -17.45
C ILE A 223 -7.96 3.06 -16.78
N SER A 224 -8.61 4.06 -16.19
CA SER A 224 -7.96 5.13 -15.42
C SER A 224 -7.50 4.70 -14.02
N MET A 225 -7.87 3.50 -13.57
CA MET A 225 -7.48 2.99 -12.26
C MET A 225 -6.07 2.43 -12.23
N GLY A 226 -5.46 2.22 -13.39
CA GLY A 226 -4.05 1.90 -13.51
C GLY A 226 -3.76 0.83 -14.56
N PRO A 227 -2.48 0.47 -14.74
CA PRO A 227 -2.06 -0.41 -15.82
C PRO A 227 -2.63 -1.83 -15.74
N SER A 228 -2.91 -2.34 -14.54
CA SER A 228 -3.51 -3.67 -14.42
C SER A 228 -4.95 -3.72 -14.94
N MET A 229 -5.74 -2.67 -14.74
CA MET A 229 -7.05 -2.55 -15.40
C MET A 229 -6.94 -2.42 -16.91
N VAL A 230 -5.91 -1.73 -17.41
CA VAL A 230 -5.62 -1.68 -18.85
C VAL A 230 -5.35 -3.08 -19.38
N ASP A 231 -4.56 -3.90 -18.66
CA ASP A 231 -4.32 -5.30 -19.02
C ASP A 231 -5.62 -6.10 -19.10
N SER A 232 -6.42 -6.10 -18.02
CA SER A 232 -7.66 -6.87 -17.96
C SER A 232 -8.65 -6.47 -19.06
N CYS A 233 -8.72 -5.18 -19.38
CA CYS A 233 -9.57 -4.63 -20.44
C CYS A 233 -9.03 -4.80 -21.85
N PHE A 234 -7.72 -5.01 -22.02
CA PHE A 234 -7.14 -5.39 -23.30
C PHE A 234 -7.29 -6.90 -23.55
N SER A 235 -7.25 -7.70 -22.48
CA SER A 235 -7.31 -9.15 -22.51
C SER A 235 -8.62 -9.67 -21.91
N VAL A 236 -9.76 -9.06 -22.27
CA VAL A 236 -11.09 -9.37 -21.69
C VAL A 236 -11.46 -10.85 -21.82
N THR A 237 -11.14 -11.46 -22.95
CA THR A 237 -11.32 -12.90 -23.20
C THR A 237 -10.62 -13.74 -22.14
N GLU A 238 -9.36 -13.47 -21.86
CA GLU A 238 -8.54 -14.20 -20.87
C GLU A 238 -9.00 -13.88 -19.44
N THR A 239 -9.36 -12.63 -19.19
CA THR A 239 -9.93 -12.18 -17.91
C THR A 239 -11.23 -12.92 -17.57
N CYS A 240 -12.16 -13.01 -18.52
CA CYS A 240 -13.41 -13.75 -18.36
C CYS A 240 -13.16 -15.26 -18.17
N GLN A 241 -12.20 -15.85 -18.88
CA GLN A 241 -11.82 -17.26 -18.69
C GLN A 241 -11.26 -17.50 -17.29
N HIS A 242 -10.41 -16.60 -16.81
CA HIS A 242 -9.81 -16.68 -15.48
C HIS A 242 -10.87 -16.74 -14.38
N TYR A 243 -11.88 -15.87 -14.42
CA TYR A 243 -12.96 -15.90 -13.43
C TYR A 243 -13.94 -17.06 -13.63
N GLY A 244 -14.23 -17.44 -14.87
CA GLY A 244 -15.04 -18.61 -15.22
C GLY A 244 -14.49 -19.92 -14.66
N GLU A 245 -13.23 -20.23 -14.98
CA GLU A 245 -12.59 -21.49 -14.61
C GLU A 245 -12.01 -21.45 -13.18
N GLY A 246 -11.62 -20.27 -12.70
CA GLY A 246 -10.96 -20.06 -11.41
C GLY A 246 -11.90 -19.95 -10.21
N SER A 247 -13.19 -19.65 -10.41
CA SER A 247 -14.15 -19.42 -9.31
C SER A 247 -14.27 -20.62 -8.37
N LYS A 248 -14.43 -21.84 -8.90
CA LYS A 248 -14.56 -23.07 -8.10
C LYS A 248 -13.32 -23.34 -7.26
N VAL A 249 -12.14 -23.28 -7.87
CA VAL A 249 -10.86 -23.50 -7.19
C VAL A 249 -10.64 -22.45 -6.12
N THR A 250 -10.95 -21.19 -6.43
CA THR A 250 -10.81 -20.07 -5.50
C THR A 250 -11.75 -20.25 -4.31
N CYS A 251 -13.01 -20.61 -4.53
CA CYS A 251 -13.94 -20.85 -3.42
C CYS A 251 -13.56 -22.05 -2.56
N GLU A 252 -13.05 -23.14 -3.14
CA GLU A 252 -12.52 -24.27 -2.36
C GLU A 252 -11.35 -23.86 -1.46
N TYR A 253 -10.41 -23.08 -1.99
CA TYR A 253 -9.29 -22.53 -1.22
C TYR A 253 -9.78 -21.60 -0.11
N LEU A 254 -10.61 -20.60 -0.43
CA LEU A 254 -11.11 -19.63 0.54
C LEU A 254 -11.93 -20.31 1.63
N ASN A 255 -12.74 -21.32 1.28
CA ASN A 255 -13.47 -22.13 2.25
C ASN A 255 -12.54 -22.78 3.27
N LYS A 256 -11.45 -23.39 2.80
CA LYS A 256 -10.46 -24.03 3.68
C LYS A 256 -9.74 -23.00 4.54
N TYR A 257 -9.31 -21.90 3.94
CA TYR A 257 -8.58 -20.83 4.62
C TYR A 257 -9.42 -20.16 5.72
N LEU A 258 -10.65 -19.76 5.40
CA LEU A 258 -11.57 -19.14 6.34
C LEU A 258 -11.98 -20.11 7.46
N ARG A 259 -12.23 -21.39 7.15
CA ARG A 259 -12.49 -22.40 8.20
C ARG A 259 -11.32 -22.57 9.15
N LYS A 260 -10.09 -22.53 8.65
CA LYS A 260 -8.88 -22.58 9.49
C LYS A 260 -8.81 -21.35 10.40
N PHE A 261 -9.13 -20.17 9.88
CA PHE A 261 -9.19 -18.95 10.70
C PHE A 261 -10.27 -19.03 11.79
N PHE A 262 -11.50 -19.37 11.41
CA PHE A 262 -12.64 -19.45 12.35
C PHE A 262 -12.57 -20.63 13.33
N SER A 263 -11.61 -21.55 13.19
CA SER A 263 -11.38 -22.61 14.17
C SER A 263 -10.74 -22.09 15.47
N GLY A 264 -10.24 -20.85 15.47
CA GLY A 264 -9.53 -20.26 16.61
C GLY A 264 -8.06 -20.65 16.70
N GLU A 265 -7.50 -21.25 15.63
CA GLU A 265 -6.08 -21.55 15.56
C GLU A 265 -5.24 -20.26 15.62
N LYS A 266 -4.32 -20.20 16.58
CA LYS A 266 -3.39 -19.09 16.70
C LYS A 266 -2.34 -19.13 15.58
N LEU A 267 -1.79 -17.98 15.25
CA LEU A 267 -0.72 -17.87 14.26
C LEU A 267 0.63 -18.11 14.94
N HIS A 268 1.38 -19.10 14.43
CA HIS A 268 2.75 -19.33 14.84
C HIS A 268 3.70 -18.57 13.92
N ILE A 269 4.67 -17.85 14.50
CA ILE A 269 5.71 -17.12 13.76
C ILE A 269 7.04 -17.81 13.96
N ILE A 270 7.66 -18.28 12.87
CA ILE A 270 8.97 -18.92 12.95
C ILE A 270 9.97 -17.93 13.56
N GLY A 271 10.65 -18.37 14.62
CA GLY A 271 11.59 -17.54 15.37
C GLY A 271 11.07 -17.09 16.73
N TYR A 272 9.76 -17.21 16.98
CA TYR A 272 9.13 -16.90 18.26
C TYR A 272 8.55 -18.15 18.91
N ASP A 273 8.57 -18.19 20.25
CA ASP A 273 8.02 -19.31 21.02
C ASP A 273 6.53 -19.10 21.40
N GLN A 274 6.02 -17.89 21.21
CA GLN A 274 4.66 -17.51 21.53
C GLN A 274 3.80 -17.47 20.27
N ASP A 275 2.58 -18.01 20.37
CA ASP A 275 1.59 -17.91 19.30
C ASP A 275 0.76 -16.63 19.42
N VAL A 276 0.44 -16.05 18.26
CA VAL A 276 -0.23 -14.76 18.11
C VAL A 276 -1.73 -14.94 17.88
N SER A 277 -2.53 -14.08 18.51
CA SER A 277 -3.95 -13.93 18.15
C SER A 277 -4.08 -13.20 16.81
N ARG A 278 -4.83 -13.79 15.88
CA ARG A 278 -5.03 -13.23 14.53
C ARG A 278 -5.98 -12.02 14.57
N ASN A 279 -5.70 -11.00 13.77
CA ASN A 279 -6.57 -9.84 13.60
C ASN A 279 -7.72 -10.16 12.65
N ASN A 280 -8.97 -10.04 13.11
CA ASN A 280 -10.16 -10.27 12.28
C ASN A 280 -10.20 -9.41 11.02
N CYS A 281 -9.72 -8.17 11.10
CA CYS A 281 -9.84 -7.23 10.00
C CYS A 281 -8.80 -7.41 8.90
N SER A 282 -7.74 -8.18 9.13
CA SER A 282 -6.83 -8.65 8.07
C SER A 282 -7.55 -9.59 7.09
N PHE A 283 -8.64 -10.23 7.52
CA PHE A 283 -9.48 -11.11 6.67
C PHE A 283 -10.56 -10.35 5.93
N PHE A 284 -10.65 -9.03 6.11
CA PHE A 284 -11.69 -8.24 5.49
C PHE A 284 -11.69 -8.44 3.96
N GLY A 285 -10.53 -8.31 3.30
CA GLY A 285 -10.44 -8.40 1.83
C GLY A 285 -10.87 -9.77 1.32
N VAL A 286 -10.37 -10.82 1.97
CA VAL A 286 -10.73 -12.23 1.74
C VAL A 286 -12.25 -12.44 1.91
N CYS A 287 -12.84 -11.89 2.98
CA CYS A 287 -14.26 -12.02 3.24
C CYS A 287 -15.13 -11.24 2.26
N SER A 288 -14.74 -10.03 1.88
CA SER A 288 -15.44 -9.30 0.80
C SER A 288 -15.41 -10.09 -0.50
N TYR A 289 -14.24 -10.57 -0.91
CA TYR A 289 -14.10 -11.38 -2.11
C TYR A 289 -14.96 -12.65 -2.03
N TYR A 290 -14.97 -13.31 -0.86
CA TYR A 290 -15.78 -14.49 -0.61
C TYR A 290 -17.28 -14.25 -0.79
N LEU A 291 -17.79 -13.14 -0.26
CA LEU A 291 -19.21 -12.78 -0.34
C LEU A 291 -19.67 -12.54 -1.78
N GLU A 292 -18.78 -12.00 -2.62
CA GLU A 292 -19.04 -11.76 -4.05
C GLU A 292 -19.01 -13.04 -4.88
N GLN A 293 -18.22 -14.05 -4.52
CA GLN A 293 -17.93 -15.19 -5.40
C GLN A 293 -18.47 -16.52 -4.93
N CYS A 294 -18.59 -16.76 -3.62
CA CYS A 294 -18.77 -18.10 -3.08
C CYS A 294 -20.14 -18.26 -2.43
N HIS A 295 -20.71 -19.47 -2.42
CA HIS A 295 -22.09 -19.71 -1.98
C HIS A 295 -22.25 -20.44 -0.63
N ASN A 296 -21.18 -20.73 0.13
CA ASN A 296 -21.35 -21.45 1.41
C ASN A 296 -21.94 -20.52 2.49
N GLN A 297 -23.22 -20.73 2.83
CA GLN A 297 -23.94 -19.84 3.75
C GLN A 297 -23.27 -19.69 5.12
N THR A 298 -22.72 -20.75 5.69
CA THR A 298 -22.06 -20.68 7.01
C THR A 298 -20.86 -19.75 7.01
N ILE A 299 -20.07 -19.77 5.93
CA ILE A 299 -18.89 -18.91 5.81
C ILE A 299 -19.32 -17.48 5.42
N LYS A 300 -20.38 -17.34 4.62
CA LYS A 300 -20.97 -16.01 4.34
C LYS A 300 -21.37 -15.30 5.62
N ASP A 301 -22.13 -15.95 6.50
CA ASP A 301 -22.61 -15.33 7.75
C ASP A 301 -21.45 -14.84 8.63
N LEU A 302 -20.36 -15.60 8.67
CA LEU A 302 -19.14 -15.22 9.40
C LEU A 302 -18.41 -14.07 8.73
N CYS A 303 -18.30 -14.09 7.40
CA CYS A 303 -17.68 -13.02 6.64
C CYS A 303 -18.48 -11.72 6.67
N ASP A 304 -19.81 -11.79 6.67
CA ASP A 304 -20.69 -10.62 6.84
C ASP A 304 -20.42 -9.93 8.18
N SER A 305 -20.17 -10.72 9.25
CA SER A 305 -19.79 -10.16 10.56
C SER A 305 -18.45 -9.42 10.49
N ILE A 306 -17.43 -10.00 9.86
CA ILE A 306 -16.11 -9.35 9.69
C ILE A 306 -16.25 -8.10 8.82
N VAL A 307 -16.95 -8.20 7.70
CA VAL A 307 -17.17 -7.08 6.79
C VAL A 307 -17.86 -5.96 7.54
N LYS A 308 -18.94 -6.23 8.26
CA LYS A 308 -19.63 -5.21 9.06
C LYS A 308 -18.73 -4.61 10.13
N GLU A 309 -18.04 -5.43 10.91
CA GLU A 309 -17.17 -4.99 12.00
C GLU A 309 -16.03 -4.09 11.51
N CYS A 310 -15.42 -4.46 10.40
CA CYS A 310 -14.23 -3.81 9.85
C CYS A 310 -14.56 -2.74 8.81
N SER A 311 -15.84 -2.50 8.53
CA SER A 311 -16.29 -1.46 7.58
C SER A 311 -16.67 -0.13 8.22
N GLU A 312 -16.56 0.06 9.54
CA GLU A 312 -17.14 1.25 10.20
C GLU A 312 -16.15 2.39 10.53
N LYS A 313 -16.11 3.35 9.60
CA LYS A 313 -16.39 4.80 9.73
C LYS A 313 -16.03 5.39 8.37
N ASN A 314 -16.97 6.06 7.70
CA ASN A 314 -16.69 6.77 6.46
C ASN A 314 -15.48 7.67 6.67
N ASP A 315 -14.41 7.43 5.91
CA ASP A 315 -13.27 8.32 5.92
C ASP A 315 -13.75 9.72 5.48
N PRO A 316 -13.80 10.71 6.40
CA PRO A 316 -14.32 12.03 6.06
C PRO A 316 -13.55 12.65 4.89
N ASP A 317 -12.29 12.27 4.70
CA ASP A 317 -11.45 12.77 3.62
C ASP A 317 -11.90 12.27 2.24
N LEU A 318 -12.58 11.12 2.17
CA LEU A 318 -13.01 10.49 0.92
C LEU A 318 -14.54 10.46 0.75
N GLN A 319 -15.31 10.99 1.70
CA GLN A 319 -16.79 11.07 1.60
C GLN A 319 -17.28 11.76 0.32
N PHE A 320 -16.49 12.68 -0.24
CA PHE A 320 -16.83 13.37 -1.48
C PHE A 320 -16.95 12.41 -2.67
N MET A 321 -16.31 11.23 -2.62
CA MET A 321 -16.38 10.24 -3.70
C MET A 321 -17.82 9.77 -3.97
N SER A 322 -18.69 9.77 -2.95
CA SER A 322 -20.12 9.46 -3.14
C SER A 322 -20.91 10.56 -3.87
N LYS A 323 -20.29 11.73 -4.09
CA LYS A 323 -20.89 12.91 -4.74
C LYS A 323 -20.20 13.24 -6.07
N VAL A 324 -19.15 12.51 -6.44
CA VAL A 324 -18.50 12.69 -7.74
C VAL A 324 -19.53 12.32 -8.80
N ASP A 325 -19.83 13.26 -9.70
CA ASP A 325 -20.57 12.94 -10.92
C ASP A 325 -19.78 11.89 -11.69
N LEU A 326 -20.38 10.74 -11.98
CA LEU A 326 -19.75 9.63 -12.71
C LEU A 326 -20.22 9.57 -14.17
N GLY A 327 -21.09 10.50 -14.60
CA GLY A 327 -21.60 10.57 -15.97
C GLY A 327 -22.08 9.23 -16.50
N ASP A 328 -21.64 8.87 -17.72
CA ASP A 328 -22.00 7.61 -18.36
C ASP A 328 -21.51 6.35 -17.61
N CYS A 329 -20.61 6.50 -16.62
CA CYS A 329 -20.12 5.41 -15.78
C CYS A 329 -20.89 5.23 -14.46
N GLU A 330 -21.95 6.01 -14.20
CA GLU A 330 -22.72 5.90 -12.95
C GLU A 330 -23.30 4.49 -12.75
N SER A 331 -23.87 3.90 -13.80
CA SER A 331 -24.41 2.52 -13.76
C SER A 331 -23.33 1.46 -13.55
N VAL A 332 -22.09 1.71 -14.01
CA VAL A 332 -20.97 0.77 -13.86
C VAL A 332 -20.53 0.64 -12.41
N PHE A 333 -20.65 1.73 -11.65
CA PHE A 333 -20.31 1.77 -10.22
C PHE A 333 -21.55 1.69 -9.30
N GLU A 334 -22.72 1.36 -9.84
CA GLU A 334 -23.93 1.18 -9.04
C GLU A 334 -23.71 0.06 -8.00
N GLY A 335 -24.02 0.35 -6.73
CA GLY A 335 -23.76 -0.58 -5.62
C GLY A 335 -22.29 -0.72 -5.22
N PHE A 336 -21.37 0.01 -5.85
CA PHE A 336 -19.96 0.03 -5.50
C PHE A 336 -19.63 1.22 -4.59
N ASN A 337 -19.08 0.95 -3.41
CA ASN A 337 -18.69 2.02 -2.49
C ASN A 337 -17.28 2.54 -2.83
N LEU A 338 -17.20 3.53 -3.73
CA LEU A 338 -15.95 4.17 -4.14
C LEU A 338 -15.20 4.85 -2.99
N THR A 339 -15.91 5.45 -2.03
CA THR A 339 -15.29 6.05 -0.83
C THR A 339 -14.46 5.00 -0.11
N TRP A 340 -15.08 3.85 0.11
CA TRP A 340 -14.50 2.74 0.85
C TRP A 340 -13.37 2.05 0.07
N PHE A 341 -13.53 1.88 -1.24
CA PHE A 341 -12.50 1.34 -2.13
C PHE A 341 -11.20 2.15 -2.06
N PHE A 342 -11.27 3.46 -2.31
CA PHE A 342 -10.08 4.32 -2.30
C PHE A 342 -9.53 4.54 -0.89
N SER A 343 -10.36 4.46 0.15
CA SER A 343 -9.88 4.47 1.53
C SER A 343 -8.99 3.25 1.80
N GLY A 344 -9.43 2.08 1.33
CA GLY A 344 -8.64 0.85 1.40
C GLY A 344 -7.32 0.97 0.65
N GLU A 345 -7.35 1.37 -0.62
CA GLU A 345 -6.12 1.55 -1.41
C GLU A 345 -5.14 2.52 -0.73
N ARG A 346 -5.64 3.58 -0.10
CA ARG A 346 -4.82 4.56 0.63
C ARG A 346 -4.19 3.93 1.86
N GLU A 347 -5.00 3.22 2.63
CA GLU A 347 -4.59 2.54 3.86
C GLU A 347 -3.50 1.49 3.59
N ASP A 348 -3.68 0.70 2.53
CA ASP A 348 -2.72 -0.28 2.04
C ASP A 348 -1.54 0.36 1.29
N GLY A 349 -1.48 1.69 1.15
CA GLY A 349 -0.35 2.38 0.56
C GLY A 349 -0.20 2.22 -0.96
N ILE A 350 -1.27 1.85 -1.66
CA ILE A 350 -1.26 1.66 -3.12
C ILE A 350 -2.07 2.72 -3.89
N LEU A 351 -2.88 3.55 -3.20
CA LEU A 351 -3.65 4.61 -3.84
C LEU A 351 -2.74 5.56 -4.62
N SER A 352 -3.01 5.68 -5.91
CA SER A 352 -2.15 6.35 -6.86
C SER A 352 -2.97 7.18 -7.87
N PRO A 353 -2.50 8.38 -8.26
CA PRO A 353 -3.22 9.27 -9.19
C PRO A 353 -3.04 8.83 -10.65
N HIS A 354 -3.54 7.65 -11.01
CA HIS A 354 -3.44 7.11 -12.36
C HIS A 354 -4.22 7.94 -13.38
N LYS A 355 -3.64 8.08 -14.58
CA LYS A 355 -4.30 8.73 -15.71
C LYS A 355 -4.81 7.69 -16.70
N ASN A 356 -5.65 8.14 -17.62
CA ASN A 356 -5.93 7.35 -18.81
C ASN A 356 -4.62 7.10 -19.58
N PRO A 357 -4.40 5.89 -20.11
CA PRO A 357 -3.19 5.58 -20.86
C PRO A 357 -3.05 6.49 -22.08
N TYR A 358 -1.85 7.04 -22.25
CA TYR A 358 -1.48 7.73 -23.48
C TYR A 358 -1.42 6.75 -24.65
N LEU A 359 -1.64 7.26 -25.87
CA LEU A 359 -1.69 6.43 -27.07
C LEU A 359 -0.40 5.63 -27.31
N THR A 360 0.76 6.30 -27.29
CA THR A 360 2.04 5.65 -27.64
C THR A 360 2.39 4.51 -26.67
N PRO A 361 2.35 4.67 -25.32
CA PRO A 361 2.54 3.54 -24.39
C PRO A 361 1.54 2.39 -24.61
N LEU A 362 0.27 2.71 -24.87
CA LEU A 362 -0.77 1.71 -25.12
C LEU A 362 -0.49 0.91 -26.41
N LEU A 363 -0.06 1.59 -27.49
CA LEU A 363 0.32 0.94 -28.73
C LEU A 363 1.56 0.07 -28.57
N ILE A 364 2.56 0.52 -27.80
CA ILE A 364 3.75 -0.29 -27.50
C ILE A 364 3.33 -1.57 -26.77
N TYR A 365 2.48 -1.44 -25.75
CA TYR A 365 1.96 -2.57 -25.00
C TYR A 365 1.20 -3.55 -25.90
N ALA A 366 0.18 -3.07 -26.61
CA ALA A 366 -0.60 -3.88 -27.55
C ALA A 366 0.28 -4.60 -28.60
N SER A 367 1.29 -3.90 -29.11
CA SER A 367 2.23 -4.46 -30.09
C SER A 367 3.12 -5.52 -29.46
N SER A 368 3.49 -5.37 -28.19
CA SER A 368 4.34 -6.32 -27.47
C SER A 368 3.65 -7.65 -27.18
N LEU A 369 2.32 -7.66 -27.05
CA LEU A 369 1.51 -8.86 -26.88
C LEU A 369 1.50 -9.75 -28.14
N ARG A 370 1.87 -9.21 -29.30
CA ARG A 370 1.94 -9.96 -30.56
C ARG A 370 3.32 -10.58 -30.76
N ALA A 371 3.34 -11.88 -31.08
CA ALA A 371 4.58 -12.62 -31.37
C ALA A 371 5.11 -12.42 -32.80
N SER A 372 4.26 -11.99 -33.74
CA SER A 372 4.60 -11.84 -35.16
C SER A 372 3.92 -10.63 -35.74
N PRO A 373 4.58 -9.87 -36.65
CA PRO A 373 5.97 -10.01 -37.13
C PRO A 373 7.04 -9.55 -36.11
N PRO A 374 8.35 -9.76 -36.33
CA PRO A 374 9.39 -9.41 -35.34
C PRO A 374 9.52 -7.90 -35.07
N SER A 375 9.33 -7.06 -36.09
CA SER A 375 9.34 -5.60 -35.96
C SER A 375 8.18 -5.11 -35.09
N LEU A 376 8.45 -4.20 -34.16
CA LEU A 376 7.43 -3.57 -33.33
C LEU A 376 6.55 -2.63 -34.17
N LYS A 377 7.14 -1.94 -35.15
CA LYS A 377 6.41 -1.14 -36.15
C LYS A 377 5.34 -1.97 -36.86
N GLU A 378 5.72 -3.11 -37.40
CA GLU A 378 4.78 -3.95 -38.16
C GLU A 378 3.73 -4.61 -37.24
N ARG A 379 4.09 -4.95 -35.99
CA ARG A 379 3.13 -5.39 -34.97
C ARG A 379 2.11 -4.30 -34.65
N CYS A 380 2.56 -3.05 -34.45
CA CYS A 380 1.69 -1.91 -34.22
C CYS A 380 0.71 -1.67 -35.36
N LYS A 381 1.19 -1.70 -36.61
CA LYS A 381 0.32 -1.60 -37.79
C LYS A 381 -0.72 -2.71 -37.83
N ASN A 382 -0.36 -3.92 -37.42
CA ASN A 382 -1.29 -5.03 -37.33
C ASN A 382 -2.32 -4.85 -36.21
N VAL A 383 -1.94 -4.35 -35.03
CA VAL A 383 -2.89 -4.00 -33.96
C VAL A 383 -3.94 -3.02 -34.48
N LEU A 384 -3.49 -1.91 -35.08
CA LEU A 384 -4.39 -0.88 -35.63
C LEU A 384 -5.28 -1.39 -36.79
N LYS A 385 -4.81 -2.40 -37.54
CA LYS A 385 -5.56 -2.96 -38.65
C LYS A 385 -6.59 -4.02 -38.23
N TYR A 386 -6.25 -4.85 -37.24
CA TYR A 386 -7.01 -6.07 -36.93
C TYR A 386 -7.69 -6.03 -35.56
N ASP A 387 -7.06 -5.45 -34.53
CA ASP A 387 -7.57 -5.46 -33.15
C ASP A 387 -8.23 -4.15 -32.74
N CYS A 388 -8.02 -3.09 -33.52
CA CYS A 388 -8.54 -1.75 -33.20
C CYS A 388 -10.06 -1.73 -33.07
N ARG A 389 -10.77 -2.52 -33.87
CA ARG A 389 -12.25 -2.58 -33.83
C ARG A 389 -12.80 -3.25 -32.58
N SER A 390 -12.11 -4.23 -32.01
CA SER A 390 -12.58 -4.92 -30.81
C SER A 390 -12.34 -4.10 -29.54
N HIS A 391 -11.52 -3.06 -29.61
CA HIS A 391 -11.19 -2.17 -28.51
C HIS A 391 -11.66 -0.72 -28.74
N GLU A 392 -12.48 -0.51 -29.78
CA GLU A 392 -13.13 0.76 -30.04
C GLU A 392 -14.10 1.08 -28.87
N HIS A 393 -14.15 2.33 -28.45
CA HIS A 393 -14.88 2.89 -27.32
C HIS A 393 -14.33 2.56 -25.92
N ILE A 394 -13.36 1.65 -25.81
CA ILE A 394 -12.67 1.34 -24.55
C ILE A 394 -11.60 2.37 -24.27
N PHE A 395 -10.74 2.62 -25.27
CA PHE A 395 -9.58 3.49 -25.16
C PHE A 395 -9.77 4.70 -26.08
N PHE A 396 -10.22 5.83 -25.53
CA PHE A 396 -10.53 7.05 -26.31
C PHE A 396 -9.41 7.50 -27.25
N ASN A 397 -8.15 7.33 -26.83
CA ASN A 397 -6.98 7.68 -27.64
C ASN A 397 -6.77 6.72 -28.84
N PHE A 398 -7.17 5.45 -28.69
CA PHE A 398 -7.15 4.43 -29.73
C PHE A 398 -8.26 4.65 -30.76
N ASP A 399 -9.47 5.01 -30.31
CA ASP A 399 -10.65 5.23 -31.18
C ASP A 399 -10.38 6.17 -32.35
N ALA A 400 -9.71 7.30 -32.08
CA ALA A 400 -9.40 8.29 -33.10
C ALA A 400 -8.51 7.70 -34.21
N TYR A 401 -7.54 6.85 -33.82
CA TYR A 401 -6.64 6.16 -34.74
C TYR A 401 -7.34 5.01 -35.47
N CYS A 402 -8.20 4.25 -34.78
CA CYS A 402 -8.99 3.19 -35.39
C CYS A 402 -9.90 3.71 -36.51
N LYS A 403 -10.59 4.83 -36.27
CA LYS A 403 -11.53 5.43 -37.24
C LYS A 403 -10.82 6.05 -38.44
N SER A 404 -9.71 6.75 -38.20
CA SER A 404 -8.94 7.44 -39.25
C SER A 404 -8.02 6.52 -40.04
N LYS A 405 -7.74 5.31 -39.53
CA LYS A 405 -6.73 4.38 -40.06
C LYS A 405 -5.32 4.99 -40.14
N CYS A 406 -5.04 6.00 -39.31
CA CYS A 406 -3.69 6.55 -39.16
C CYS A 406 -2.76 5.51 -38.53
N THR A 407 -1.52 5.42 -39.03
CA THR A 407 -0.49 4.50 -38.52
C THR A 407 0.86 5.19 -38.29
N ASP A 408 0.87 6.52 -38.30
CA ASP A 408 2.04 7.37 -38.15
C ASP A 408 2.76 7.15 -36.80
N GLU A 409 2.01 6.95 -35.72
CA GLU A 409 2.56 6.56 -34.40
C GLU A 409 3.35 5.24 -34.44
N CYS A 410 3.05 4.34 -35.40
CA CYS A 410 3.77 3.08 -35.55
C CYS A 410 5.08 3.23 -36.34
N ASP A 411 5.23 4.25 -37.19
CA ASP A 411 6.24 4.25 -38.25
C ASP A 411 7.69 4.31 -37.75
N ASN A 412 7.89 4.84 -36.56
CA ASN A 412 9.21 5.02 -35.93
C ASN A 412 9.38 4.19 -34.65
N MET A 413 8.48 3.26 -34.33
CA MET A 413 8.53 2.50 -33.07
C MET A 413 9.82 1.71 -32.89
N ASP A 414 10.34 1.09 -33.95
CA ASP A 414 11.60 0.33 -33.90
C ASP A 414 12.81 1.21 -33.55
N THR A 415 12.73 2.52 -33.75
CA THR A 415 13.78 3.49 -33.39
C THR A 415 13.51 4.26 -32.10
N GLU A 416 12.25 4.57 -31.80
CA GLU A 416 11.88 5.37 -30.64
C GLU A 416 11.83 4.55 -29.35
N VAL A 417 11.35 3.30 -29.40
CA VAL A 417 11.28 2.44 -28.21
C VAL A 417 12.67 2.16 -27.62
N PRO A 418 13.72 1.83 -28.40
CA PRO A 418 15.07 1.72 -27.85
C PRO A 418 15.60 2.99 -27.19
N LYS A 419 15.24 4.18 -27.70
CA LYS A 419 15.59 5.46 -27.08
C LYS A 419 14.85 5.65 -25.75
N MET A 420 13.55 5.30 -25.71
CA MET A 420 12.76 5.31 -24.48
C MET A 420 13.36 4.35 -23.43
N CYS A 421 13.72 3.13 -23.82
CA CYS A 421 14.39 2.18 -22.93
C CYS A 421 15.73 2.72 -22.39
N THR A 422 16.54 3.36 -23.25
CA THR A 422 17.81 3.96 -22.84
C THR A 422 17.59 5.10 -21.84
N LYS A 423 16.60 5.97 -22.10
CA LYS A 423 16.22 7.06 -21.20
C LYS A 423 15.71 6.51 -19.87
N LEU A 424 14.86 5.49 -19.89
CA LEU A 424 14.31 4.84 -18.70
C LEU A 424 15.42 4.25 -17.83
N ASN A 425 16.37 3.52 -18.43
CA ASN A 425 17.54 3.01 -17.71
C ASN A 425 18.41 4.12 -17.12
N THR A 426 18.56 5.24 -17.83
CA THR A 426 19.27 6.41 -17.31
C THR A 426 18.53 6.99 -16.09
N THR A 427 17.21 7.14 -16.16
CA THR A 427 16.37 7.56 -15.03
C THR A 427 16.54 6.64 -13.82
N PHE A 428 16.56 5.31 -14.04
CA PHE A 428 16.78 4.35 -12.96
C PHE A 428 18.16 4.49 -12.30
N GLN A 429 19.20 4.76 -13.10
CA GLN A 429 20.56 5.00 -12.59
C GLN A 429 20.65 6.32 -11.80
N GLU A 430 20.05 7.41 -12.30
CA GLU A 430 20.04 8.71 -11.64
C GLU A 430 19.28 8.67 -10.29
N LEU A 431 18.22 7.86 -10.24
CA LEU A 431 17.45 7.60 -9.03
C LEU A 431 18.09 6.55 -8.11
N ASP A 432 19.19 5.93 -8.54
CA ASP A 432 19.94 4.89 -7.81
C ASP A 432 19.08 3.64 -7.49
N LEU A 433 18.16 3.28 -8.38
CA LEU A 433 17.20 2.17 -8.19
C LEU A 433 17.77 0.78 -8.48
N ASN A 434 19.07 0.70 -8.74
CA ASN A 434 19.77 -0.54 -9.07
C ASN A 434 20.02 -1.43 -7.84
N SER A 435 19.83 -0.92 -6.63
CA SER A 435 20.00 -1.67 -5.38
C SER A 435 18.74 -1.62 -4.50
N SER A 436 18.48 -2.70 -3.78
CA SER A 436 17.43 -2.76 -2.74
C SER A 436 17.73 -1.80 -1.59
N GLU A 437 19.01 -1.62 -1.24
CA GLU A 437 19.46 -0.74 -0.16
C GLU A 437 19.01 0.71 -0.39
N THR A 438 19.01 1.17 -1.65
CA THR A 438 18.53 2.51 -2.01
C THR A 438 17.02 2.65 -1.79
N VAL A 439 16.22 1.64 -2.13
CA VAL A 439 14.77 1.62 -1.84
C VAL A 439 14.53 1.79 -0.34
N TRP A 440 15.38 1.17 0.49
CA TRP A 440 15.27 1.23 1.94
C TRP A 440 15.77 2.51 2.58
N ALA A 441 16.80 3.14 2.00
CA ALA A 441 17.27 4.44 2.44
C ALA A 441 16.14 5.49 2.36
N VAL A 442 15.23 5.38 1.38
CA VAL A 442 14.10 6.29 1.17
C VAL A 442 13.10 6.30 2.34
N LEU A 443 12.86 5.16 2.99
CA LEU A 443 11.90 5.10 4.10
C LEU A 443 12.32 5.91 5.32
N TRP A 444 13.55 5.68 5.76
CA TRP A 444 13.92 5.87 7.16
C TRP A 444 15.03 6.89 7.37
N ASN A 445 15.97 6.99 6.42
CA ASN A 445 17.16 7.83 6.55
C ASN A 445 17.15 9.01 5.58
N SER A 446 16.36 8.94 4.50
CA SER A 446 16.42 9.99 3.50
C SER A 446 15.62 11.20 3.94
N THR A 447 16.36 12.22 4.34
CA THR A 447 15.86 13.59 4.32
C THR A 447 15.68 14.11 2.87
N ALA A 448 15.94 13.29 1.85
CA ALA A 448 15.64 13.56 0.45
C ALA A 448 14.70 12.45 -0.06
N ASN A 449 13.38 12.56 0.12
CA ASN A 449 12.46 11.76 -0.69
C ASN A 449 12.77 12.12 -2.16
N LYS A 450 13.61 11.32 -2.85
CA LYS A 450 14.01 11.60 -4.23
C LYS A 450 12.85 11.37 -5.21
N ILE A 451 11.83 10.61 -4.77
CA ILE A 451 10.74 10.14 -5.61
C ILE A 451 9.41 10.50 -4.95
N THR A 452 8.58 11.18 -5.73
CA THR A 452 7.22 11.63 -5.41
C THR A 452 6.21 10.57 -5.85
N MET A 453 4.96 10.59 -5.35
CA MET A 453 3.95 9.64 -5.86
C MET A 453 3.64 9.80 -7.34
N PRO A 454 3.56 11.01 -7.92
CA PRO A 454 3.45 11.17 -9.37
C PRO A 454 4.61 10.54 -10.15
N GLN A 455 5.85 10.68 -9.67
CA GLN A 455 6.99 9.98 -10.27
C GLN A 455 6.88 8.47 -10.12
N CYS A 456 6.37 7.98 -8.99
CA CYS A 456 6.09 6.57 -8.78
C CYS A 456 5.10 6.01 -9.79
N VAL A 457 3.98 6.71 -10.01
CA VAL A 457 2.98 6.35 -11.02
C VAL A 457 3.60 6.30 -12.41
N MET A 458 4.35 7.34 -12.78
CA MET A 458 5.05 7.39 -14.07
C MET A 458 5.97 6.18 -14.26
N LEU A 459 6.80 5.86 -13.26
CA LEU A 459 7.75 4.74 -13.35
C LEU A 459 7.04 3.38 -13.36
N ILE A 460 5.94 3.21 -12.61
CA ILE A 460 5.10 2.00 -12.64
C ILE A 460 4.47 1.82 -14.01
N GLU A 461 3.90 2.87 -14.58
CA GLU A 461 3.30 2.88 -15.92
C GLU A 461 4.35 2.57 -16.98
N GLU A 462 5.52 3.21 -16.95
CA GLU A 462 6.64 2.91 -17.86
C GLU A 462 7.10 1.44 -17.71
N CYS A 463 7.25 0.95 -16.49
CA CYS A 463 7.59 -0.45 -16.22
C CYS A 463 6.56 -1.44 -16.77
N PHE A 464 5.27 -1.08 -16.72
CA PHE A 464 4.21 -1.91 -17.27
C PHE A 464 4.22 -1.89 -18.81
N TYR A 465 4.15 -0.71 -19.43
CA TYR A 465 4.01 -0.59 -20.89
C TYR A 465 5.29 -0.94 -21.64
N LEU A 466 6.47 -0.69 -21.04
CA LEU A 466 7.77 -0.93 -21.67
C LEU A 466 8.44 -2.24 -21.19
N GLY A 467 7.92 -2.89 -20.15
CA GLY A 467 8.50 -4.10 -19.55
C GLY A 467 8.71 -5.26 -20.52
N TYR A 468 7.86 -5.37 -21.54
CA TYR A 468 7.92 -6.42 -22.57
C TYR A 468 8.90 -6.11 -23.72
N VAL A 469 9.32 -4.86 -23.87
CA VAL A 469 10.15 -4.40 -25.00
C VAL A 469 11.53 -3.93 -24.57
N CYS A 470 11.69 -3.48 -23.32
CA CYS A 470 12.99 -3.07 -22.77
C CYS A 470 13.68 -4.26 -22.07
N PRO A 471 14.83 -4.73 -22.58
CA PRO A 471 15.53 -5.84 -21.96
C PRO A 471 16.13 -5.43 -20.61
N GLY A 472 16.08 -6.35 -19.63
CA GLY A 472 16.81 -6.22 -18.36
C GLY A 472 16.17 -5.30 -17.31
N ILE A 473 14.96 -4.78 -17.53
CA ILE A 473 14.32 -3.86 -16.56
C ILE A 473 13.41 -4.55 -15.53
N LYS A 474 13.14 -5.85 -15.66
CA LYS A 474 12.18 -6.59 -14.82
C LYS A 474 12.49 -6.45 -13.32
N ASP A 475 13.75 -6.65 -12.93
CA ASP A 475 14.16 -6.58 -11.52
C ASP A 475 14.06 -5.16 -10.97
N ILE A 476 14.48 -4.16 -11.77
CA ILE A 476 14.37 -2.75 -11.40
C ILE A 476 12.89 -2.34 -11.25
N CYS A 477 12.02 -2.85 -12.12
CA CYS A 477 10.58 -2.62 -12.01
C CYS A 477 9.96 -3.24 -10.75
N ASN A 478 10.48 -4.37 -10.26
CA ASN A 478 10.08 -4.90 -8.95
C ASN A 478 10.55 -4.00 -7.80
N ASN A 479 11.76 -3.43 -7.89
CA ASN A 479 12.24 -2.45 -6.91
C ASN A 479 11.39 -1.17 -6.90
N ILE A 480 10.93 -0.72 -8.07
CA ILE A 480 10.02 0.44 -8.20
C ILE A 480 8.69 0.14 -7.51
N LYS A 481 8.11 -1.04 -7.71
CA LYS A 481 6.89 -1.45 -7.00
C LYS A 481 7.09 -1.41 -5.48
N ALA A 482 8.16 -2.02 -4.99
CA ALA A 482 8.49 -2.03 -3.57
C ALA A 482 8.68 -0.61 -3.02
N LEU A 483 9.35 0.26 -3.76
CA LEU A 483 9.56 1.66 -3.41
C LEU A 483 8.25 2.44 -3.36
N CYS A 484 7.41 2.34 -4.38
CA CYS A 484 6.18 3.13 -4.49
C CYS A 484 5.15 2.73 -3.45
N TYR A 485 5.00 1.42 -3.24
CA TYR A 485 4.26 0.86 -2.12
C TYR A 485 4.73 1.45 -0.79
N THR A 486 6.04 1.39 -0.58
CA THR A 486 6.71 1.91 0.61
C THR A 486 6.47 3.41 0.85
N VAL A 487 6.50 4.23 -0.22
CA VAL A 487 6.17 5.67 -0.15
C VAL A 487 4.70 5.87 0.22
N GLY A 488 3.79 5.08 -0.36
CA GLY A 488 2.36 5.12 -0.05
C GLY A 488 2.07 4.74 1.40
N THR A 489 2.63 3.63 1.91
CA THR A 489 2.49 3.20 3.32
C THR A 489 2.98 4.29 4.27
N LYS A 490 4.15 4.90 3.99
CA LYS A 490 4.68 6.03 4.76
C LYS A 490 3.72 7.21 4.76
N ARG A 491 3.18 7.62 3.60
CA ARG A 491 2.23 8.73 3.49
C ARG A 491 0.95 8.46 4.29
N SER A 492 0.38 7.26 4.16
CA SER A 492 -0.83 6.83 4.88
C SER A 492 -0.65 6.91 6.41
N ASN A 493 0.47 6.38 6.91
CA ASN A 493 0.84 6.45 8.32
C ASN A 493 1.01 7.89 8.82
N LEU A 494 1.69 8.73 8.05
CA LEU A 494 1.93 10.14 8.41
C LEU A 494 0.65 10.97 8.40
N ASN A 495 -0.26 10.72 7.45
CA ASN A 495 -1.58 11.36 7.43
C ASN A 495 -2.39 10.97 8.66
N SER A 496 -2.35 9.70 9.05
CA SER A 496 -3.00 9.21 10.27
C SER A 496 -2.41 9.86 11.52
N PHE A 497 -1.08 9.95 11.63
CA PHE A 497 -0.40 10.66 12.71
C PHE A 497 -0.82 12.13 12.77
N TRP A 498 -0.83 12.82 11.63
CA TRP A 498 -1.20 14.23 11.55
C TRP A 498 -2.65 14.49 11.94
N LYS A 499 -3.57 13.61 11.54
CA LYS A 499 -4.97 13.65 11.96
C LYS A 499 -5.10 13.53 13.48
N LYS A 500 -4.36 12.62 14.12
CA LYS A 500 -4.32 12.48 15.58
C LYS A 500 -3.72 13.69 16.29
N LEU A 501 -2.68 14.28 15.72
CA LEU A 501 -2.12 15.52 16.24
C LEU A 501 -3.17 16.64 16.23
N LYS A 502 -3.91 16.81 15.12
CA LYS A 502 -5.01 17.78 15.02
C LYS A 502 -6.15 17.50 16.01
N GLU A 503 -6.54 16.24 16.18
CA GLU A 503 -7.59 15.84 17.13
C GLU A 503 -7.20 16.10 18.60
N SER A 504 -5.91 16.00 18.92
CA SER A 504 -5.39 16.15 20.29
C SER A 504 -4.96 17.57 20.64
N SER A 505 -4.63 18.40 19.65
CA SER A 505 -4.22 19.78 19.86
C SER A 505 -5.38 20.76 19.73
N SER A 506 -5.55 21.68 20.68
CA SER A 506 -6.40 22.88 20.51
C SER A 506 -5.73 23.98 19.69
N LEU A 507 -4.50 23.73 19.21
CA LEU A 507 -3.69 24.68 18.45
C LEU A 507 -4.19 24.81 17.01
N ASP A 508 -4.23 26.04 16.52
CA ASP A 508 -4.33 26.30 15.08
C ASP A 508 -3.00 25.88 14.43
N LEU A 509 -2.86 24.60 14.08
CA LEU A 509 -1.65 23.98 13.52
C LEU A 509 -1.28 24.45 12.10
N ASN A 510 -1.67 25.68 11.73
CA ASN A 510 -1.26 26.38 10.52
C ASN A 510 0.22 26.85 10.56
N VAL A 511 1.04 26.03 11.19
CA VAL A 511 2.41 26.26 11.67
C VAL A 511 3.41 26.36 10.52
N PHE A 512 3.07 25.83 9.33
CA PHE A 512 3.94 25.91 8.16
C PHE A 512 3.55 27.04 7.21
N ASN A 513 3.20 28.19 7.78
CA ASN A 513 3.01 29.39 7.00
C ASN A 513 4.39 29.87 6.52
N PHE A 514 4.80 29.45 5.31
CA PHE A 514 6.11 29.72 4.68
C PHE A 514 6.57 31.19 4.70
N LYS A 515 5.67 32.13 5.01
CA LYS A 515 5.94 33.57 5.03
C LYS A 515 6.21 34.17 6.42
N ASN A 516 5.88 33.48 7.51
CA ASN A 516 5.97 34.03 8.86
C ASN A 516 6.81 33.13 9.78
N GLU A 517 8.07 33.52 10.01
CA GLU A 517 9.05 32.84 10.88
C GLU A 517 8.74 32.91 12.40
N LEU A 518 7.50 33.24 12.81
CA LEU A 518 7.16 33.65 14.18
C LEU A 518 6.05 32.81 14.85
N ALA A 519 5.86 31.55 14.46
CA ALA A 519 5.01 30.65 15.25
C ALA A 519 5.72 30.27 16.56
N ASP A 520 5.01 30.24 17.69
CA ASP A 520 5.54 29.71 18.96
C ASP A 520 5.69 28.18 18.86
N TRP A 521 6.88 27.77 18.39
CA TRP A 521 7.25 26.38 18.09
C TRP A 521 7.13 25.45 19.29
N SER A 522 7.28 25.97 20.52
CA SER A 522 7.27 25.17 21.74
C SER A 522 5.94 24.43 21.98
N SER A 523 4.83 25.02 21.53
CA SER A 523 3.48 24.47 21.65
C SER A 523 3.22 23.29 20.69
N VAL A 524 3.82 23.35 19.50
CA VAL A 524 3.75 22.32 18.46
C VAL A 524 4.61 21.13 18.85
N ASP A 525 5.83 21.39 19.32
CA ASP A 525 6.74 20.36 19.80
C ASP A 525 6.12 19.54 20.93
N LYS A 526 5.48 20.22 21.89
CA LYS A 526 4.75 19.54 22.98
C LYS A 526 3.61 18.67 22.44
N SER A 527 2.85 19.16 21.47
CA SER A 527 1.74 18.40 20.88
C SER A 527 2.23 17.16 20.13
N ILE A 528 3.36 17.27 19.42
CA ILE A 528 4.04 16.15 18.76
C ILE A 528 4.49 15.12 19.81
N GLN A 529 5.09 15.58 20.91
CA GLN A 529 5.51 14.71 22.01
C GLN A 529 4.31 13.99 22.68
N ASP A 530 3.22 14.71 22.95
CA ASP A 530 1.99 14.15 23.51
C ASP A 530 1.36 13.10 22.58
N THR A 531 1.33 13.39 21.28
CA THR A 531 0.83 12.46 20.26
C THR A 531 1.72 11.22 20.19
N CYS A 532 3.05 11.39 20.21
CA CYS A 532 3.99 10.28 20.22
C CYS A 532 3.91 9.44 21.50
N ALA A 533 3.75 10.07 22.67
CA ALA A 533 3.57 9.37 23.93
C ALA A 533 2.35 8.45 23.89
N LYS A 534 1.24 8.93 23.30
CA LYS A 534 -0.03 8.22 23.24
C LYS A 534 -0.12 7.19 22.12
N PHE A 535 0.44 7.48 20.95
CA PHE A 535 0.23 6.67 19.73
C PHE A 535 1.51 6.07 19.14
N GLY A 536 2.69 6.41 19.67
CA GLY A 536 3.96 5.90 19.14
C GLY A 536 4.11 4.38 19.26
N ALA A 537 3.47 3.75 20.25
CA ALA A 537 3.51 2.30 20.45
C ALA A 537 2.50 1.52 19.58
N THR A 538 1.75 2.21 18.72
CA THR A 538 0.68 1.60 17.92
C THR A 538 1.20 0.60 16.88
N ASN A 539 2.29 0.92 16.19
CA ASN A 539 2.91 0.08 15.18
C ASN A 539 4.39 0.44 15.05
N GLU A 540 5.14 -0.38 14.32
CA GLU A 540 6.58 -0.25 14.14
C GLU A 540 7.01 1.01 13.37
N ILE A 541 6.16 1.51 12.47
CA ILE A 541 6.40 2.74 11.71
C ILE A 541 6.32 3.95 12.64
N LEU A 542 5.18 4.13 13.32
CA LEU A 542 4.97 5.22 14.28
C LEU A 542 5.98 5.15 15.43
N PHE A 543 6.32 3.94 15.89
CA PHE A 543 7.33 3.73 16.92
C PHE A 543 8.66 4.35 16.48
N LYS A 544 9.15 3.97 15.29
CA LYS A 544 10.40 4.51 14.72
C LYS A 544 10.36 6.01 14.52
N TRP A 545 9.24 6.57 14.07
CA TRP A 545 9.08 8.01 13.90
C TRP A 545 9.20 8.75 15.24
N CYS A 546 8.52 8.24 16.27
CA CYS A 546 8.46 8.81 17.60
C CYS A 546 9.71 8.60 18.46
N LEU A 547 10.67 7.75 18.04
CA LEU A 547 11.95 7.59 18.74
C LEU A 547 12.80 8.87 18.82
N ARG A 548 12.51 9.90 18.00
CA ARG A 548 13.35 11.12 17.93
C ARG A 548 12.53 12.42 17.84
N PRO A 549 11.73 12.74 18.86
CA PRO A 549 10.66 13.72 18.78
C PRO A 549 11.15 15.17 18.59
N THR A 550 12.35 15.56 19.06
CA THR A 550 12.93 16.89 18.81
C THR A 550 14.43 16.95 19.13
N SER A 551 15.15 17.94 18.57
CA SER A 551 16.58 18.15 18.82
C SER A 551 16.85 18.37 20.31
N SER A 552 17.64 17.50 20.90
CA SER A 552 18.30 17.82 22.15
C SER A 552 19.31 18.92 21.84
N THR A 553 19.17 20.10 22.42
CA THR A 553 20.30 21.00 22.58
C THR A 553 21.06 20.63 23.86
N PRO A 554 22.38 20.37 23.79
CA PRO A 554 23.18 20.29 22.57
C PRO A 554 22.95 18.94 21.84
N PRO A 555 23.14 18.89 20.50
CA PRO A 555 23.06 17.64 19.76
C PRO A 555 24.12 16.67 20.30
N PRO A 556 23.85 15.35 20.34
CA PRO A 556 24.88 14.38 20.65
C PRO A 556 26.05 14.57 19.67
N PRO A 557 27.32 14.53 20.12
CA PRO A 557 28.48 14.91 19.32
C PRO A 557 28.74 14.06 18.06
N HIS A 558 27.91 13.05 17.77
CA HIS A 558 28.14 12.06 16.72
C HIS A 558 26.93 11.75 15.82
N THR A 559 25.84 12.53 15.86
CA THR A 559 24.63 12.21 15.07
C THR A 559 24.16 13.39 14.22
N SER A 560 24.39 13.31 12.91
CA SER A 560 23.77 14.20 11.90
C SER A 560 22.30 13.86 11.65
N ILE A 561 21.56 13.58 12.72
CA ILE A 561 20.21 13.01 12.64
C ILE A 561 19.20 14.15 12.80
N SER A 562 18.46 14.41 11.72
CA SER A 562 17.36 15.38 11.70
C SER A 562 16.30 15.03 12.75
N ASP A 563 15.86 16.02 13.53
CA ASP A 563 14.73 15.85 14.45
C ASP A 563 13.41 15.52 13.72
N LEU A 564 12.45 14.91 14.44
CA LEU A 564 11.13 14.52 13.90
C LEU A 564 10.40 15.69 13.25
N PHE A 565 10.43 16.87 13.86
CA PHE A 565 9.80 18.06 13.31
C PHE A 565 10.36 18.42 11.92
N THR A 566 11.68 18.47 11.76
CA THR A 566 12.35 18.74 10.50
C THR A 566 12.04 17.68 9.45
N ARG A 567 11.90 16.42 9.85
CA ARG A 567 11.47 15.33 8.96
C ARG A 567 10.03 15.51 8.49
N LEU A 568 9.11 15.81 9.40
CA LEU A 568 7.69 16.09 9.09
C LEU A 568 7.55 17.32 8.19
N HIS A 569 8.18 18.43 8.56
CA HIS A 569 8.18 19.67 7.79
C HIS A 569 8.59 19.43 6.34
N ARG A 570 9.70 18.70 6.17
CA ARG A 570 10.25 18.42 4.85
C ARG A 570 9.33 17.52 4.04
N ASP A 571 8.79 16.46 4.65
CA ASP A 571 7.86 15.55 3.99
C ASP A 571 6.60 16.30 3.51
N PHE A 572 5.96 17.07 4.38
CA PHE A 572 4.80 17.90 4.02
C PHE A 572 5.13 18.95 2.97
N SER A 573 6.31 19.59 3.03
CA SER A 573 6.75 20.57 2.04
C SER A 573 6.93 19.96 0.66
N TRP A 574 7.49 18.76 0.56
CA TRP A 574 7.60 18.04 -0.72
C TRP A 574 6.23 17.71 -1.28
N ARG A 575 5.34 17.15 -0.45
CA ARG A 575 3.96 16.84 -0.85
C ARG A 575 3.18 18.07 -1.30
N TYR A 576 3.37 19.21 -0.63
CA TYR A 576 2.81 20.50 -1.05
C TYR A 576 3.32 20.89 -2.44
N LYS A 577 4.64 20.81 -2.68
CA LYS A 577 5.21 21.13 -4.00
C LYS A 577 4.69 20.23 -5.10
N ASP A 578 4.59 18.92 -4.83
CA ASP A 578 4.01 17.94 -5.77
C ASP A 578 2.58 18.32 -6.13
N LEU A 579 1.76 18.63 -5.12
CA LEU A 579 0.35 18.98 -5.31
C LEU A 579 0.18 20.30 -6.07
N VAL A 580 0.98 21.33 -5.75
CA VAL A 580 0.98 22.61 -6.47
C VAL A 580 1.42 22.42 -7.92
N TRP A 581 2.45 21.61 -8.17
CA TRP A 581 2.90 21.30 -9.52
C TRP A 581 1.77 20.65 -10.34
N THR A 582 1.05 19.69 -9.76
CA THR A 582 -0.13 19.09 -10.40
C THR A 582 -1.18 20.14 -10.76
N PHE A 583 -1.47 21.11 -9.88
CA PHE A 583 -2.47 22.14 -10.20
C PHE A 583 -2.08 23.03 -11.38
N ASN A 584 -0.78 23.28 -11.56
CA ASN A 584 -0.28 24.15 -12.63
C ASN A 584 -0.17 23.46 -13.99
N TYR A 585 -0.20 22.13 -14.04
CA TYR A 585 0.06 21.34 -15.25
C TYR A 585 -1.16 20.58 -15.81
N THR A 586 -2.38 20.82 -15.29
CA THR A 586 -3.58 20.11 -15.74
C THR A 586 -4.58 21.02 -16.46
N ASP A 587 -4.53 21.05 -17.80
CA ASP A 587 -5.55 21.65 -18.68
C ASP A 587 -6.69 20.66 -19.04
N GLY A 588 -6.88 19.58 -18.26
CA GLY A 588 -7.83 18.50 -18.56
C GLY A 588 -8.71 18.06 -17.39
N ASN A 589 -9.78 17.33 -17.71
CA ASN A 589 -10.61 16.66 -16.71
C ASN A 589 -9.78 15.59 -15.98
N ARG A 590 -9.89 15.56 -14.65
CA ARG A 590 -9.18 14.60 -13.81
C ARG A 590 -9.91 13.26 -13.80
N THR A 591 -9.16 12.16 -13.75
CA THR A 591 -9.70 10.81 -13.58
C THR A 591 -10.26 10.63 -12.16
N LEU A 592 -11.02 9.54 -11.96
CA LEU A 592 -11.58 9.19 -10.67
C LEU A 592 -10.48 8.96 -9.61
N THR A 593 -9.40 8.30 -9.99
CA THR A 593 -8.24 8.00 -9.15
C THR A 593 -7.41 9.25 -8.85
N GLU A 594 -7.21 10.14 -9.83
CA GLU A 594 -6.62 11.45 -9.58
C GLU A 594 -7.45 12.25 -8.57
N CYS A 595 -8.77 12.23 -8.70
CA CYS A 595 -9.67 12.91 -7.77
C CYS A 595 -9.58 12.33 -6.36
N ALA A 596 -9.67 11.01 -6.21
CA ALA A 596 -9.52 10.32 -4.92
C ALA A 596 -8.18 10.67 -4.25
N TYR A 597 -7.09 10.57 -5.01
CA TYR A 597 -5.74 10.82 -4.52
C TYR A 597 -5.53 12.29 -4.12
N TYR A 598 -5.71 13.23 -5.06
CA TYR A 598 -5.37 14.63 -4.83
C TYR A 598 -6.29 15.28 -3.80
N PHE A 599 -7.54 14.86 -3.69
CA PHE A 599 -8.44 15.39 -2.66
C PHE A 599 -8.05 14.89 -1.26
N SER A 600 -7.67 13.61 -1.12
CA SER A 600 -7.12 13.08 0.14
C SER A 600 -5.84 13.83 0.55
N GLU A 601 -4.94 14.09 -0.41
CA GLU A 601 -3.75 14.92 -0.17
C GLU A 601 -4.11 16.35 0.22
N CYS A 602 -5.08 16.96 -0.46
CA CYS A 602 -5.61 18.29 -0.13
C CYS A 602 -6.15 18.39 1.30
N ASN A 603 -6.93 17.42 1.76
CA ASN A 603 -7.45 17.43 3.13
C ASN A 603 -6.33 17.25 4.17
N SER A 604 -5.35 16.38 3.86
CA SER A 604 -4.18 16.17 4.70
C SER A 604 -3.36 17.47 4.84
N LEU A 605 -3.12 18.16 3.73
CA LEU A 605 -2.23 19.32 3.64
C LEU A 605 -2.91 20.68 3.88
N SER A 606 -4.21 20.83 3.66
CA SER A 606 -4.92 22.13 3.80
C SER A 606 -4.96 22.65 5.23
N GLY A 607 -4.92 21.76 6.22
CA GLY A 607 -4.73 22.15 7.62
C GLY A 607 -3.27 22.37 8.03
N ILE A 608 -2.35 22.36 7.06
CA ILE A 608 -0.90 22.61 7.21
C ILE A 608 -0.54 23.92 6.47
N PHE A 609 -1.04 24.04 5.24
CA PHE A 609 -0.76 25.13 4.30
C PHE A 609 -2.05 25.87 3.90
N LYS A 610 -2.30 27.03 4.52
CA LYS A 610 -3.53 27.82 4.31
C LYS A 610 -3.77 28.22 2.85
N ASP A 611 -2.70 28.47 2.11
CA ASP A 611 -2.75 28.88 0.71
C ASP A 611 -3.25 27.79 -0.25
N LEU A 612 -3.28 26.53 0.19
CA LEU A 612 -3.89 25.44 -0.58
C LEU A 612 -5.41 25.51 -0.60
N ALA A 613 -6.07 26.22 0.32
CA ALA A 613 -7.53 26.18 0.45
C ALA A 613 -8.26 26.51 -0.86
N HIS A 614 -7.78 27.54 -1.59
CA HIS A 614 -8.35 27.93 -2.88
C HIS A 614 -8.15 26.87 -3.96
N ASN A 615 -6.93 26.33 -4.08
CA ASN A 615 -6.61 25.31 -5.07
C ASN A 615 -7.33 23.99 -4.79
N CYS A 616 -7.43 23.59 -3.51
CA CYS A 616 -8.18 22.41 -3.09
C CYS A 616 -9.69 22.55 -3.31
N THR A 617 -10.26 23.74 -3.07
CA THR A 617 -11.66 24.02 -3.41
C THR A 617 -11.88 23.95 -4.93
N THR A 618 -10.92 24.45 -5.72
CA THR A 618 -10.97 24.37 -7.17
C THR A 618 -10.89 22.92 -7.65
N LEU A 619 -9.94 22.13 -7.11
CA LEU A 619 -9.84 20.69 -7.34
C LEU A 619 -11.15 19.97 -7.05
N GLN A 620 -11.77 20.26 -5.91
CA GLN A 620 -13.05 19.68 -5.53
C GLN A 620 -14.14 20.00 -6.55
N LYS A 621 -14.27 21.28 -6.94
CA LYS A 621 -15.23 21.71 -7.95
C LYS A 621 -14.97 21.05 -9.30
N THR A 622 -13.71 20.92 -9.69
CA THR A 622 -13.32 20.19 -10.90
C THR A 622 -13.78 18.75 -10.77
N CYS A 623 -13.35 18.00 -9.74
CA CYS A 623 -13.69 16.60 -9.56
C CYS A 623 -15.20 16.32 -9.48
N LEU A 624 -15.97 17.18 -8.82
CA LEU A 624 -17.44 17.04 -8.74
C LEU A 624 -18.15 17.30 -10.08
N ASN A 625 -17.52 18.02 -11.01
CA ASN A 625 -18.14 18.41 -12.30
C ASN A 625 -17.44 17.80 -13.53
N SER A 626 -16.37 17.00 -13.36
CA SER A 626 -15.45 16.62 -14.45
C SER A 626 -15.79 15.35 -15.19
N TYR A 627 -16.66 14.48 -14.67
CA TYR A 627 -16.93 13.21 -15.33
C TYR A 627 -18.09 13.33 -16.33
N LYS A 628 -17.89 14.13 -17.36
CA LYS A 628 -18.57 13.93 -18.64
C LYS A 628 -17.60 13.22 -19.55
N PRO A 629 -17.60 11.87 -19.66
CA PRO A 629 -17.03 11.25 -20.82
C PRO A 629 -17.77 11.86 -22.01
N LYS A 630 -17.07 12.70 -22.79
CA LYS A 630 -17.66 13.24 -24.00
C LYS A 630 -17.83 12.05 -24.92
N LYS A 631 -19.05 11.50 -24.99
CA LYS A 631 -19.52 10.77 -26.16
C LYS A 631 -19.25 11.68 -27.36
N SER A 632 -18.15 11.41 -28.06
CA SER A 632 -17.81 11.95 -29.38
C SER A 632 -18.42 13.33 -29.65
N ALA A 633 -17.86 14.39 -29.07
CA ALA A 633 -17.98 15.68 -29.73
C ALA A 633 -17.17 15.54 -31.02
N LEU A 634 -17.87 15.32 -32.14
CA LEU A 634 -17.34 15.39 -33.50
C LEU A 634 -16.31 16.53 -33.56
N ILE A 635 -15.04 16.20 -33.63
CA ILE A 635 -14.05 17.12 -34.16
C ILE A 635 -14.34 17.14 -35.67
N LYS A 636 -15.23 18.04 -36.08
CA LYS A 636 -15.19 18.57 -37.45
C LYS A 636 -13.97 19.48 -37.52
N LEU A 637 -12.82 18.93 -37.88
CA LEU A 637 -11.72 19.71 -38.41
C LEU A 637 -11.41 19.19 -39.82
N ILE A 638 -11.94 19.96 -40.77
CA ILE A 638 -11.67 20.06 -42.22
C ILE A 638 -12.11 18.87 -43.07
#